data_AF-A0A9P5VB10-F1
#
_entry.id   AF-A0A9P5VB10-F1
#
_cell.length_a   1.000
_cell.length_b   1.000
_cell.length_c   1.000
_cell.angle_alpha   90.00
_cell.angle_beta   90.00
_cell.angle_gamma   90.00
#
_symmetry.space_group_name_H-M   'P 1'
#
loop_
_entity.id
_entity.type
_entity.pdbx_description
1 polymer ?
#
loop_
_entity_poly.entity_id
_entity_poly.type
_entity_poly.pdbx_seq_one_letter_code
_entity_poly.pdbx_strand_id
1 'polypeptide(L)'
;ARTLAIPELVHEIANYLVLHDLTQLVSVNKEWRQAWTPHLWRDVKILTTQQQSSFIEPVAQEALFRNRSLVRLFWCRASSSANPLAALGNTYMQQPLHLTDLCFQAEINDPENQEPLFELLIIVLEQSHFLTVLDIPNSPPAGIVVETLLKCIAQSLPHLRRLTLFTEDEPYVRPYAVKEFLETVSAELEYLSMGIEFCHGDSTDSTACLSQPTQKCHPHPKLKCVGIYMDFSGDKDKTIVPWVLSGFLRGCTNLDVVDGQMHLSATRACWIWNYPSVREIVESVLGIRLRQFHVRQAATPRSDRDISTEITIIASGTCKGSDTSTSSSLVQEAWHTICIDKCPLTMTLTNDAILSAATSQLHGPYVISVDNIESMKSSDVQAVLSQDRSLRCLSSRLPPTILATEMISSPPWSCRFITILKIQISGIPRPDIYTDYKNRLAPTLLGVSMKQSRAIQRQVYSQLGQLTLLQTLCLGADSPAAELEVSTDIHGTPVFFDRRLQLRCLELTLESGLDRLAGLRDLEWLTVENMDHRIGFVELLWMEKTWPNIKRVKGLVRCRNKGEFRSGRMVPTGSVIAPGRACGSKIEVLDSNLWDQVTQNFDQYDFYNLTLVNKQLNTLFTRHLYFHVNISSKRQEIAFLTPACQAALLRNSAHTRRFSTRSDNPAVLAVIKDLPQGVLTYINLGSDARLTALAVEHLIAILEKNPFILSLRVLGAPFDMGLKSVGALLRAIGRTQMFLRRLELFEGHLGIAHPADLREFFETVSEHLEYLSIRCTTDSHVLSADEIVAMTKPIQGVQKKHPYLRTLRLDPSLPEQEWLDSNENGPKPWPMILVPFLEGCSDELQTFDDYEGPMDDSNQRRRPSWIHEYPEVRAALKKLIPVKFRELLFDAREDEWEFRDMDAAMQVYQVMANDDIPGQEPEICNLIRLDRFMTPFPTTFRNIALAARSGFVQKLCIQDGHMFQSEEILKILRKAIHVMQRIQCWGSLPVLYDHVMDPVPWTCTNLVQLDVQIRSVFRPDIRTNYRGEPLQEYDEAMYHEDFLDAVRLAHRSIYKRLASLESLQILTLGLKTEQDKLESKKVDGRKVYFDPLLQTDCLDLSLEYGLDLLADLRDMRELSVHHLDHRIGVKELKWMERNWLNLEYVAGVIRNDPKKPFGRPFAVEDPNPAECDVGFNLR
;
A
#
# COMPACT_ATOMS: atom_id res chain seq x y z
N ALA A 1 -11.40 -53.68 12.63
CA ALA A 1 -11.67 -53.86 14.07
C ALA A 1 -10.36 -54.06 14.85
N ARG A 2 -9.64 -55.18 14.71
CA ARG A 2 -8.38 -55.42 15.46
C ARG A 2 -7.26 -54.38 15.23
N THR A 3 -7.18 -53.76 14.06
CA THR A 3 -6.20 -52.70 13.75
C THR A 3 -6.48 -51.35 14.43
N LEU A 4 -7.71 -51.08 14.85
CA LEU A 4 -8.05 -49.89 15.65
C LEU A 4 -7.76 -50.06 17.14
N ALA A 5 -7.36 -51.25 17.57
CA ALA A 5 -7.00 -51.54 18.96
C ALA A 5 -5.59 -51.06 19.32
N ILE A 6 -4.84 -50.48 18.38
CA ILE A 6 -3.48 -49.94 18.58
C ILE A 6 -3.56 -48.42 18.37
N PRO A 7 -3.80 -47.62 19.44
CA PRO A 7 -3.95 -46.17 19.35
C PRO A 7 -2.78 -45.47 18.64
N GLU A 8 -1.57 -46.00 18.78
CA GLU A 8 -0.35 -45.47 18.17
C GLU A 8 -0.43 -45.54 16.64
N LEU A 9 -0.95 -46.63 16.07
CA LEU A 9 -1.13 -46.74 14.63
C LEU A 9 -2.21 -45.78 14.11
N VAL A 10 -3.27 -45.54 14.89
CA VAL A 10 -4.30 -44.55 14.52
C VAL A 10 -3.69 -43.16 14.46
N HIS A 11 -2.85 -42.81 15.45
CA HIS A 11 -2.15 -41.53 15.46
C HIS A 11 -1.20 -41.37 14.28
N GLU A 12 -0.39 -42.38 13.99
CA GLU A 12 0.52 -42.36 12.85
C GLU A 12 -0.23 -42.23 11.52
N ILE A 13 -1.32 -42.99 11.33
CA ILE A 13 -2.15 -42.89 10.13
C ILE A 13 -2.79 -41.50 10.03
N ALA A 14 -3.30 -40.95 11.14
CA ALA A 14 -3.95 -39.64 11.17
C ALA A 14 -3.04 -38.54 10.63
N ASN A 15 -1.73 -38.58 10.93
CA ASN A 15 -0.76 -37.60 10.45
C ASN A 15 -0.58 -37.60 8.92
N TYR A 16 -1.05 -38.63 8.20
CA TYR A 16 -1.00 -38.72 6.74
C TYR A 16 -2.32 -38.39 6.05
N LEU A 17 -3.38 -38.17 6.81
CA LEU A 17 -4.74 -37.94 6.33
C LEU A 17 -5.07 -36.46 6.35
N VAL A 18 -5.76 -35.98 5.31
CA VAL A 18 -6.31 -34.63 5.30
C VAL A 18 -7.64 -34.59 6.05
N LEU A 19 -8.12 -33.38 6.38
CA LEU A 19 -9.37 -33.19 7.13
C LEU A 19 -10.58 -33.87 6.47
N HIS A 20 -10.62 -33.88 5.13
CA HIS A 20 -11.66 -34.58 4.38
C HIS A 20 -11.67 -36.09 4.66
N ASP A 21 -10.50 -36.73 4.62
CA ASP A 21 -10.38 -38.17 4.88
C ASP A 21 -10.83 -38.50 6.32
N LEU A 22 -10.38 -37.71 7.30
CA LEU A 22 -10.79 -37.87 8.70
C LEU A 22 -12.32 -37.79 8.86
N THR A 23 -12.97 -36.89 8.13
CA THR A 23 -14.43 -36.74 8.15
C THR A 23 -15.14 -37.99 7.62
N GLN A 24 -14.61 -38.59 6.55
CA GLN A 24 -15.12 -39.86 6.01
C GLN A 24 -14.94 -41.00 7.02
N LEU A 25 -13.76 -41.08 7.66
CA LEU A 25 -13.44 -42.11 8.64
C LEU A 25 -14.36 -42.05 9.88
N VAL A 26 -14.64 -40.85 10.37
CA VAL A 26 -15.57 -40.60 11.50
C VAL A 26 -17.01 -41.05 11.17
N SER A 27 -17.33 -41.17 9.88
CA SER A 27 -18.66 -41.56 9.39
C SER A 27 -18.82 -43.07 9.13
N VAL A 28 -17.75 -43.86 9.19
CA VAL A 28 -17.78 -45.30 8.85
C VAL A 28 -18.64 -46.11 9.84
N ASN A 29 -18.37 -46.03 11.14
CA ASN A 29 -19.14 -46.66 12.20
C ASN A 29 -18.82 -46.00 13.57
N LYS A 30 -19.49 -46.46 14.64
CA LYS A 30 -19.30 -45.87 15.98
C LYS A 30 -17.88 -46.03 16.55
N GLU A 31 -17.21 -47.15 16.29
CA GLU A 31 -15.82 -47.37 16.76
C GLU A 31 -14.85 -46.43 16.03
N TRP A 32 -14.99 -46.29 14.72
CA TRP A 32 -14.17 -45.38 13.91
C TRP A 32 -14.45 -43.92 14.29
N ARG A 33 -15.72 -43.56 14.50
CA ARG A 33 -16.08 -42.25 15.05
C ARG A 33 -15.32 -41.97 16.34
N GLN A 34 -15.35 -42.87 17.31
CA GLN A 34 -14.64 -42.68 18.58
C GLN A 34 -13.12 -42.58 18.39
N ALA A 35 -12.53 -43.41 17.52
CA ALA A 35 -11.09 -43.42 17.26
C ALA A 35 -10.59 -42.16 16.52
N TRP A 36 -11.35 -41.67 15.53
CA TRP A 36 -10.90 -40.61 14.62
C TRP A 36 -11.39 -39.21 15.01
N THR A 37 -12.42 -39.07 15.87
CA THR A 37 -12.91 -37.76 16.33
C THR A 37 -11.79 -36.92 16.98
N PRO A 38 -10.92 -37.45 17.87
CA PRO A 38 -9.80 -36.68 18.41
C PRO A 38 -8.86 -36.10 17.35
N HIS A 39 -8.62 -36.84 16.27
CA HIS A 39 -7.76 -36.40 15.18
C HIS A 39 -8.46 -35.38 14.28
N LEU A 40 -9.76 -35.54 14.01
CA LEU A 40 -10.57 -34.59 13.25
C LEU A 40 -10.60 -33.21 13.90
N TRP A 41 -10.70 -33.17 15.23
CA TRP A 41 -10.83 -31.92 16.00
C TRP A 41 -9.51 -31.38 16.54
N ARG A 42 -8.40 -32.08 16.34
CA ARG A 42 -7.08 -31.66 16.85
C ARG A 42 -6.67 -30.30 16.29
N ASP A 43 -6.82 -30.13 14.99
CA ASP A 43 -6.38 -28.94 14.25
C ASP A 43 -7.59 -28.29 13.55
N VAL A 44 -8.10 -27.22 14.15
CA VAL A 44 -9.27 -26.49 13.61
C VAL A 44 -8.78 -25.22 12.94
N LYS A 45 -8.90 -25.17 11.60
CA LYS A 45 -8.52 -24.01 10.78
C LYS A 45 -9.76 -23.40 10.11
N ILE A 46 -10.01 -22.12 10.35
CA ILE A 46 -11.12 -21.33 9.82
C ILE A 46 -10.50 -20.10 9.14
N LEU A 47 -10.10 -20.27 7.89
CA LEU A 47 -9.31 -19.30 7.14
C LEU A 47 -10.16 -18.47 6.16
N THR A 48 -11.29 -19.03 5.72
CA THR A 48 -12.13 -18.42 4.68
C THR A 48 -13.46 -17.91 5.26
N THR A 49 -14.05 -16.89 4.62
CA THR A 49 -15.36 -16.36 5.04
C THR A 49 -16.48 -17.41 4.96
N GLN A 50 -16.37 -18.37 4.02
CA GLN A 50 -17.33 -19.48 3.92
C GLN A 50 -17.18 -20.45 5.09
N GLN A 51 -15.95 -20.80 5.45
CA GLN A 51 -15.69 -21.61 6.65
C GLN A 51 -16.22 -20.89 7.89
N GLN A 52 -15.96 -19.59 8.07
CA GLN A 52 -16.52 -18.79 9.15
C GLN A 52 -18.05 -18.88 9.17
N SER A 53 -18.71 -18.64 8.03
CA SER A 53 -20.18 -18.68 7.92
C SER A 53 -20.75 -20.05 8.30
N SER A 54 -20.12 -21.13 7.83
CA SER A 54 -20.53 -22.50 8.16
C SER A 54 -20.28 -22.81 9.63
N PHE A 55 -19.23 -22.22 10.22
CA PHE A 55 -18.85 -22.44 11.61
C PHE A 55 -19.75 -21.69 12.59
N ILE A 56 -20.36 -20.57 12.18
CA ILE A 56 -21.36 -19.84 12.98
C ILE A 56 -22.62 -20.68 13.22
N GLU A 57 -22.93 -21.62 12.32
CA GLU A 57 -24.14 -22.43 12.46
C GLU A 57 -24.19 -23.06 13.87
N PRO A 58 -25.34 -23.00 14.57
CA PRO A 58 -25.45 -23.53 15.93
C PRO A 58 -24.98 -24.98 16.07
N VAL A 59 -25.14 -25.78 15.01
CA VAL A 59 -24.69 -27.17 14.95
C VAL A 59 -23.16 -27.27 14.98
N ALA A 60 -22.46 -26.41 14.23
CA ALA A 60 -21.00 -26.37 14.21
C ALA A 60 -20.43 -25.84 15.54
N GLN A 61 -21.07 -24.80 16.10
CA GLN A 61 -20.74 -24.25 17.42
C GLN A 61 -20.89 -25.32 18.52
N GLU A 62 -22.01 -26.04 18.53
CA GLU A 62 -22.27 -27.14 19.47
C GLU A 62 -21.29 -28.31 19.26
N ALA A 63 -20.90 -28.59 18.02
CA ALA A 63 -19.92 -29.63 17.72
C ALA A 63 -18.52 -29.24 18.22
N LEU A 64 -18.08 -27.99 17.99
CA LEU A 64 -16.83 -27.49 18.56
C LEU A 64 -16.89 -27.52 20.09
N PHE A 65 -18.00 -27.07 20.65
CA PHE A 65 -18.23 -27.06 22.09
C PHE A 65 -18.04 -28.44 22.71
N ARG A 66 -18.65 -29.48 22.13
CA ARG A 66 -18.51 -30.88 22.57
C ARG A 66 -17.09 -31.42 22.46
N ASN A 67 -16.32 -30.94 21.48
CA ASN A 67 -15.00 -31.47 21.15
C ASN A 67 -13.84 -30.53 21.54
N ARG A 68 -14.11 -29.41 22.22
CA ARG A 68 -13.11 -28.37 22.54
C ARG A 68 -11.89 -28.88 23.30
N SER A 69 -12.05 -29.91 24.13
CA SER A 69 -10.95 -30.52 24.88
C SER A 69 -9.98 -31.33 24.00
N LEU A 70 -10.39 -31.63 22.77
CA LEU A 70 -9.59 -32.32 21.74
C LEU A 70 -8.82 -31.32 20.85
N VAL A 71 -9.24 -30.06 20.81
CA VAL A 71 -8.59 -29.01 20.02
C VAL A 71 -7.23 -28.69 20.63
N ARG A 72 -6.19 -28.72 19.80
CA ARG A 72 -4.80 -28.39 20.15
C ARG A 72 -4.33 -27.17 19.36
N LEU A 73 -4.59 -27.16 18.06
CA LEU A 73 -4.33 -26.02 17.19
C LEU A 73 -5.65 -25.36 16.80
N PHE A 74 -5.74 -24.06 17.03
CA PHE A 74 -6.85 -23.25 16.55
C PHE A 74 -6.33 -22.09 15.71
N TRP A 75 -6.71 -22.06 14.44
CA TRP A 75 -6.41 -20.95 13.55
C TRP A 75 -7.72 -20.34 13.07
N CYS A 76 -7.93 -19.08 13.40
CA CYS A 76 -9.10 -18.31 13.01
C CYS A 76 -8.68 -17.03 12.31
N ARG A 77 -9.28 -16.78 11.15
CA ARG A 77 -9.42 -15.44 10.60
C ARG A 77 -10.78 -14.93 11.04
N ALA A 78 -10.85 -13.80 11.74
CA ALA A 78 -12.11 -13.23 12.22
C ALA A 78 -12.58 -12.09 11.31
N SER A 79 -13.86 -12.13 10.96
CA SER A 79 -14.55 -11.05 10.26
C SER A 79 -15.72 -10.51 11.11
N SER A 80 -16.16 -9.28 10.83
CA SER A 80 -17.02 -8.47 11.71
C SER A 80 -18.40 -9.05 12.04
N SER A 81 -18.86 -10.08 11.31
CA SER A 81 -20.19 -10.66 11.51
C SER A 81 -20.19 -12.05 12.15
N ALA A 82 -19.00 -12.62 12.35
CA ALA A 82 -18.82 -14.05 12.53
C ALA A 82 -17.57 -14.34 13.36
N ASN A 83 -17.71 -14.55 14.67
CA ASN A 83 -16.56 -14.87 15.51
C ASN A 83 -16.56 -16.33 15.99
N PRO A 84 -15.72 -17.19 15.39
CA PRO A 84 -15.46 -18.53 15.92
C PRO A 84 -14.99 -18.56 17.38
N LEU A 85 -14.35 -17.48 17.87
CA LEU A 85 -13.95 -17.39 19.28
C LEU A 85 -15.14 -17.34 20.23
N ALA A 86 -16.31 -16.88 19.81
CA ALA A 86 -17.51 -16.89 20.67
C ALA A 86 -17.90 -18.31 21.10
N ALA A 87 -17.60 -19.31 20.26
CA ALA A 87 -17.78 -20.73 20.56
C ALA A 87 -16.88 -21.20 21.70
N LEU A 88 -15.64 -20.70 21.71
CA LEU A 88 -14.60 -21.08 22.66
C LEU A 88 -14.72 -20.29 23.96
N GLY A 89 -14.95 -18.98 23.87
CA GLY A 89 -14.98 -18.03 24.98
C GLY A 89 -16.34 -17.87 25.66
N ASN A 90 -17.33 -18.74 25.40
CA ASN A 90 -18.62 -18.65 26.06
C ASN A 90 -18.44 -18.82 27.58
N THR A 91 -18.65 -17.72 28.32
CA THR A 91 -18.18 -17.46 29.70
C THR A 91 -18.78 -18.37 30.77
N TYR A 92 -19.81 -19.15 30.45
CA TYR A 92 -20.42 -20.13 31.36
C TYR A 92 -19.54 -21.36 31.65
N MET A 93 -18.29 -21.36 31.22
CA MET A 93 -17.45 -22.54 31.13
C MET A 93 -16.25 -22.47 32.08
N GLN A 94 -16.27 -23.29 33.11
CA GLN A 94 -15.16 -23.44 34.08
C GLN A 94 -14.07 -24.41 33.63
N GLN A 95 -14.15 -24.97 32.41
CA GLN A 95 -13.19 -25.98 31.96
C GLN A 95 -12.03 -25.33 31.20
N PRO A 96 -10.77 -25.69 31.51
CA PRO A 96 -9.61 -25.19 30.79
C PRO A 96 -9.63 -25.69 29.34
N LEU A 97 -9.19 -24.84 28.43
CA LEU A 97 -8.91 -25.18 27.03
C LEU A 97 -7.51 -25.79 26.95
N HIS A 98 -7.39 -26.87 26.19
CA HIS A 98 -6.11 -27.56 25.97
C HIS A 98 -5.41 -27.10 24.69
N LEU A 99 -5.58 -25.83 24.31
CA LEU A 99 -4.92 -25.26 23.15
C LEU A 99 -3.41 -25.20 23.39
N THR A 100 -2.63 -25.67 22.43
CA THR A 100 -1.17 -25.56 22.37
C THR A 100 -0.72 -24.48 21.39
N ASP A 101 -1.53 -24.23 20.36
CA ASP A 101 -1.23 -23.30 19.27
C ASP A 101 -2.49 -22.49 18.93
N LEU A 102 -2.36 -21.15 18.94
CA LEU A 102 -3.44 -20.23 18.59
C LEU A 102 -2.91 -19.19 17.59
N CYS A 103 -3.53 -19.14 16.42
CA CYS A 103 -3.32 -18.09 15.43
C CYS A 103 -4.63 -17.34 15.19
N PHE A 104 -4.62 -16.04 15.43
CA PHE A 104 -5.80 -15.18 15.34
C PHE A 104 -5.51 -13.95 14.47
N GLN A 105 -6.13 -13.89 13.30
CA GLN A 105 -6.00 -12.76 12.38
C GLN A 105 -7.32 -12.01 12.28
N ALA A 106 -7.33 -10.71 12.57
CA ALA A 106 -8.52 -9.88 12.48
C ALA A 106 -8.55 -9.10 11.15
N GLU A 107 -9.52 -9.37 10.28
CA GLU A 107 -9.64 -8.70 8.96
C GLU A 107 -10.56 -7.47 8.97
N ILE A 108 -10.79 -6.88 10.14
CA ILE A 108 -11.88 -5.91 10.29
C ILE A 108 -11.32 -4.51 10.20
N ASN A 109 -11.63 -3.80 9.13
CA ASN A 109 -11.25 -2.39 9.02
C ASN A 109 -12.06 -1.46 9.94
N ASP A 110 -13.08 -1.99 10.62
CA ASP A 110 -13.98 -1.23 11.48
C ASP A 110 -13.60 -1.40 12.97
N PRO A 111 -13.01 -0.38 13.60
CA PRO A 111 -12.53 -0.46 14.98
C PRO A 111 -13.63 -0.82 15.99
N GLU A 112 -14.87 -0.36 15.78
CA GLU A 112 -15.97 -0.62 16.73
C GLU A 112 -16.32 -2.12 16.81
N ASN A 113 -16.10 -2.86 15.72
CA ASN A 113 -16.37 -4.29 15.66
C ASN A 113 -15.18 -5.16 16.09
N GLN A 114 -13.99 -4.58 16.27
CA GLN A 114 -12.81 -5.34 16.70
C GLN A 114 -12.76 -5.53 18.22
N GLU A 115 -13.16 -4.54 19.02
CA GLU A 115 -13.04 -4.58 20.48
C GLU A 115 -13.72 -5.81 21.13
N PRO A 116 -14.98 -6.15 20.82
CA PRO A 116 -15.62 -7.36 21.38
C PRO A 116 -14.92 -8.67 20.98
N LEU A 117 -14.21 -8.69 19.85
CA LEU A 117 -13.46 -9.86 19.42
C LEU A 117 -12.21 -10.07 20.26
N PHE A 118 -11.52 -8.98 20.62
CA PHE A 118 -10.36 -9.03 21.48
C PHE A 118 -10.74 -9.33 22.94
N GLU A 119 -11.90 -8.87 23.41
CA GLU A 119 -12.45 -9.31 24.70
C GLU A 119 -12.69 -10.83 24.73
N LEU A 120 -13.30 -11.37 23.66
CA LEU A 120 -13.46 -12.82 23.51
C LEU A 120 -12.12 -13.56 23.41
N LEU A 121 -11.13 -12.97 22.74
CA LEU A 121 -9.78 -13.53 22.67
C LEU A 121 -9.14 -13.59 24.07
N ILE A 122 -9.25 -12.52 24.86
CA ILE A 122 -8.75 -12.48 26.25
C ILE A 122 -9.37 -13.63 27.06
N ILE A 123 -10.69 -13.83 27.00
CA ILE A 123 -11.35 -14.94 27.70
C ILE A 123 -10.80 -16.31 27.25
N VAL A 124 -10.56 -16.50 25.94
CA VAL A 124 -9.98 -17.73 25.41
C VAL A 124 -8.55 -17.94 25.91
N LEU A 125 -7.74 -16.89 25.97
CA LEU A 125 -6.36 -16.94 26.48
C LEU A 125 -6.31 -17.25 27.97
N GLU A 126 -7.19 -16.65 28.78
CA GLU A 126 -7.32 -16.95 30.21
C GLU A 126 -7.65 -18.42 30.47
N GLN A 127 -8.36 -19.08 29.56
CA GLN A 127 -8.69 -20.50 29.66
C GLN A 127 -7.61 -21.44 29.10
N SER A 128 -6.59 -20.91 28.40
CA SER A 128 -5.63 -21.68 27.58
C SER A 128 -4.23 -21.77 28.19
N HIS A 129 -4.11 -22.22 29.44
CA HIS A 129 -2.81 -22.25 30.16
C HIS A 129 -1.72 -23.12 29.53
N PHE A 130 -2.07 -24.04 28.61
CA PHE A 130 -1.13 -24.92 27.91
C PHE A 130 -0.59 -24.33 26.60
N LEU A 131 -0.94 -23.08 26.28
CA LEU A 131 -0.55 -22.46 25.02
C LEU A 131 0.97 -22.29 24.95
N THR A 132 1.55 -22.79 23.86
CA THR A 132 2.99 -22.71 23.56
C THR A 132 3.29 -21.80 22.39
N VAL A 133 2.34 -21.62 21.46
CA VAL A 133 2.46 -20.74 20.30
C VAL A 133 1.26 -19.81 20.25
N LEU A 134 1.52 -18.51 20.19
CA LEU A 134 0.51 -17.47 19.99
C LEU A 134 0.93 -16.53 18.86
N ASP A 135 0.05 -16.37 17.87
CA ASP A 135 0.26 -15.51 16.71
C ASP A 135 -0.96 -14.59 16.52
N ILE A 136 -0.79 -13.29 16.77
CA ILE A 136 -1.82 -12.25 16.62
C ILE A 136 -1.22 -11.12 15.77
N PRO A 137 -1.20 -11.23 14.43
CA PRO A 137 -0.51 -10.27 13.58
C PRO A 137 -1.16 -8.87 13.53
N ASN A 138 -2.48 -8.76 13.70
CA ASN A 138 -3.19 -7.47 13.68
C ASN A 138 -3.44 -6.94 15.09
N SER A 139 -3.39 -5.63 15.26
CA SER A 139 -3.64 -5.00 16.55
C SER A 139 -5.11 -4.75 16.83
N PRO A 140 -5.52 -4.69 18.12
CA PRO A 140 -6.76 -4.04 18.52
C PRO A 140 -6.74 -2.56 18.12
N PRO A 141 -7.92 -1.93 17.96
CA PRO A 141 -8.02 -0.54 17.52
C PRO A 141 -7.81 0.47 18.66
N ALA A 142 -7.97 0.04 19.92
CA ALA A 142 -7.92 0.88 21.10
C ALA A 142 -6.80 0.44 22.06
N GLY A 143 -6.00 1.41 22.54
CA GLY A 143 -4.85 1.13 23.40
C GLY A 143 -5.18 0.41 24.71
N ILE A 144 -6.34 0.69 25.34
CA ILE A 144 -6.75 0.04 26.60
C ILE A 144 -6.91 -1.49 26.42
N VAL A 145 -7.49 -1.90 25.29
CA VAL A 145 -7.69 -3.32 24.97
C VAL A 145 -6.34 -4.01 24.74
N VAL A 146 -5.39 -3.31 24.08
CA VAL A 146 -4.03 -3.81 23.86
C VAL A 146 -3.33 -4.08 25.19
N GLU A 147 -3.38 -3.14 26.13
CA GLU A 147 -2.74 -3.30 27.44
C GLU A 147 -3.38 -4.45 28.24
N THR A 148 -4.70 -4.58 28.18
CA THR A 148 -5.43 -5.68 28.82
C THR A 148 -5.03 -7.02 28.21
N LEU A 149 -4.89 -7.08 26.88
CA LEU A 149 -4.42 -8.26 26.16
C LEU A 149 -2.99 -8.63 26.55
N LEU A 150 -2.05 -7.67 26.57
CA LEU A 150 -0.67 -7.90 26.99
C LEU A 150 -0.60 -8.44 28.43
N LYS A 151 -1.35 -7.82 29.35
CA LYS A 151 -1.44 -8.26 30.74
C LYS A 151 -1.99 -9.68 30.85
N CYS A 152 -3.04 -10.01 30.10
CA CYS A 152 -3.59 -11.36 30.05
C CYS A 152 -2.56 -12.38 29.54
N ILE A 153 -1.83 -12.08 28.46
CA ILE A 153 -0.80 -12.96 27.90
C ILE A 153 0.29 -13.25 28.95
N ALA A 154 0.81 -12.22 29.63
CA ALA A 154 1.84 -12.38 30.65
C ALA A 154 1.37 -13.20 31.86
N GLN A 155 0.11 -13.02 32.28
CA GLN A 155 -0.43 -13.67 33.49
C GLN A 155 -0.95 -15.08 33.25
N SER A 156 -1.54 -15.35 32.08
CA SER A 156 -2.32 -16.57 31.84
C SER A 156 -1.54 -17.65 31.09
N LEU A 157 -0.41 -17.31 30.44
CA LEU A 157 0.30 -18.19 29.50
C LEU A 157 1.75 -18.51 29.93
N PRO A 158 1.96 -19.24 31.04
CA PRO A 158 3.30 -19.50 31.60
C PRO A 158 4.17 -20.45 30.77
N HIS A 159 3.59 -21.13 29.77
CA HIS A 159 4.29 -22.11 28.92
C HIS A 159 4.54 -21.60 27.50
N LEU A 160 4.31 -20.31 27.26
CA LEU A 160 4.45 -19.71 25.94
C LEU A 160 5.91 -19.77 25.49
N ARG A 161 6.16 -20.32 24.30
CA ARG A 161 7.48 -20.48 23.67
C ARG A 161 7.65 -19.61 22.43
N ARG A 162 6.60 -19.43 21.63
CA ARG A 162 6.62 -18.55 20.45
C ARG A 162 5.50 -17.54 20.56
N LEU A 163 5.86 -16.27 20.43
CA LEU A 163 4.93 -15.17 20.46
C LEU A 163 5.16 -14.23 19.27
N THR A 164 4.12 -14.00 18.49
CA THR A 164 4.06 -12.99 17.43
C THR A 164 2.88 -12.07 17.70
N LEU A 165 3.11 -10.77 17.82
CA LEU A 165 2.10 -9.77 18.10
C LEU A 165 2.25 -8.60 17.12
N PHE A 166 1.14 -8.15 16.53
CA PHE A 166 1.01 -6.82 15.92
C PHE A 166 2.04 -6.54 14.80
N THR A 167 2.42 -7.56 14.05
CA THR A 167 3.41 -7.43 12.98
C THR A 167 2.86 -6.77 11.73
N GLU A 168 1.53 -6.77 11.54
CA GLU A 168 0.86 -6.11 10.41
C GLU A 168 0.43 -4.67 10.75
N ASP A 169 0.04 -4.41 12.00
CA ASP A 169 -0.44 -3.12 12.49
C ASP A 169 0.16 -2.83 13.86
N GLU A 170 0.73 -1.64 14.08
CA GLU A 170 1.41 -1.28 15.33
C GLU A 170 0.49 -0.43 16.23
N PRO A 171 -0.03 -0.96 17.35
CA PRO A 171 -0.91 -0.20 18.22
C PRO A 171 -0.13 0.79 19.09
N TYR A 172 -0.79 1.88 19.45
CA TYR A 172 -0.32 2.80 20.48
C TYR A 172 -0.50 2.19 21.88
N VAL A 173 0.60 2.03 22.62
CA VAL A 173 0.62 1.45 23.97
C VAL A 173 1.41 2.34 24.92
N ARG A 174 1.01 2.39 26.20
CA ARG A 174 1.81 3.08 27.22
C ARG A 174 3.16 2.37 27.42
N PRO A 175 4.28 3.12 27.53
CA PRO A 175 5.59 2.51 27.74
C PRO A 175 5.68 1.59 28.96
N TYR A 176 5.04 1.97 30.06
CA TYR A 176 5.03 1.16 31.28
C TYR A 176 4.34 -0.20 31.07
N ALA A 177 3.23 -0.25 30.33
CA ALA A 177 2.51 -1.49 30.07
C ALA A 177 3.34 -2.45 29.20
N VAL A 178 4.06 -1.94 28.20
CA VAL A 178 5.00 -2.74 27.40
C VAL A 178 6.15 -3.26 28.26
N LYS A 179 6.72 -2.41 29.12
CA LYS A 179 7.79 -2.82 30.03
C LYS A 179 7.34 -3.91 30.98
N GLU A 180 6.22 -3.71 31.67
CA GLU A 180 5.63 -4.69 32.58
C GLU A 180 5.38 -6.00 31.84
N PHE A 181 4.81 -5.94 30.64
CA PHE A 181 4.59 -7.11 29.79
C PHE A 181 5.89 -7.87 29.48
N LEU A 182 6.89 -7.18 28.93
CA LEU A 182 8.16 -7.81 28.53
C LEU A 182 8.88 -8.44 29.72
N GLU A 183 8.84 -7.81 30.89
CA GLU A 183 9.50 -8.33 32.10
C GLU A 183 8.71 -9.45 32.79
N THR A 184 7.42 -9.63 32.48
CA THR A 184 6.54 -10.63 33.12
C THR A 184 6.07 -11.74 32.19
N VAL A 185 6.36 -11.67 30.88
CA VAL A 185 6.03 -12.72 29.92
C VAL A 185 6.73 -14.04 30.28
N SER A 186 6.23 -15.15 29.74
CA SER A 186 6.76 -16.50 29.96
C SER A 186 8.31 -16.56 29.93
N ALA A 187 8.91 -17.14 30.97
CA ALA A 187 10.35 -17.45 31.00
C ALA A 187 10.72 -18.59 30.01
N GLU A 188 9.72 -19.34 29.52
CA GLU A 188 9.87 -20.38 28.51
C GLU A 188 9.91 -19.84 27.07
N LEU A 189 9.78 -18.52 26.89
CA LEU A 189 9.75 -17.88 25.58
C LEU A 189 11.08 -18.12 24.85
N GLU A 190 11.00 -18.70 23.66
CA GLU A 190 12.11 -18.96 22.74
C GLU A 190 12.16 -17.96 21.57
N TYR A 191 10.99 -17.44 21.18
CA TYR A 191 10.83 -16.51 20.07
C TYR A 191 9.82 -15.42 20.42
N LEU A 192 10.21 -14.16 20.23
CA LEU A 192 9.35 -12.99 20.36
C LEU A 192 9.42 -12.14 19.07
N SER A 193 8.27 -11.79 18.53
CA SER A 193 8.10 -10.80 17.47
C SER A 193 6.95 -9.88 17.84
N MET A 194 7.16 -8.58 17.94
CA MET A 194 6.14 -7.64 18.42
C MET A 194 6.20 -6.30 17.68
N GLY A 195 5.09 -5.81 17.13
CA GLY A 195 4.96 -4.44 16.63
C GLY A 195 4.21 -3.53 17.60
N ILE A 196 4.74 -2.36 17.93
CA ILE A 196 4.12 -1.41 18.87
C ILE A 196 4.58 0.03 18.60
N GLU A 197 3.70 1.00 18.85
CA GLU A 197 4.04 2.41 18.91
C GLU A 197 3.79 2.93 20.34
N PHE A 198 4.57 3.92 20.80
CA PHE A 198 4.39 4.48 22.14
C PHE A 198 3.47 5.71 22.11
N CYS A 199 2.47 5.75 22.99
CA CYS A 199 1.63 6.93 23.15
C CYS A 199 2.47 8.16 23.56
N HIS A 200 2.31 9.30 22.86
CA HIS A 200 3.07 10.53 23.13
C HIS A 200 2.39 11.56 24.06
N GLY A 201 1.15 11.29 24.51
CA GLY A 201 0.34 12.23 25.29
C GLY A 201 0.64 12.20 26.78
N ASP A 202 0.84 13.39 27.38
CA ASP A 202 0.84 13.86 28.79
C ASP A 202 1.02 12.86 29.95
N SER A 203 1.60 11.69 29.72
CA SER A 203 1.78 10.68 30.74
C SER A 203 2.77 11.21 31.76
N THR A 204 2.27 11.50 32.94
CA THR A 204 2.99 11.71 34.19
C THR A 204 3.77 10.46 34.64
N ASP A 205 3.90 9.45 33.78
CA ASP A 205 4.81 8.32 33.94
C ASP A 205 6.23 8.88 34.06
N SER A 206 6.57 9.17 35.31
CA SER A 206 7.86 9.70 35.68
C SER A 206 8.90 8.76 35.10
N THR A 207 9.87 9.32 34.38
CA THR A 207 11.03 8.61 33.84
C THR A 207 11.72 7.74 34.91
N ALA A 208 11.55 8.11 36.18
CA ALA A 208 11.93 7.30 37.35
C ALA A 208 11.28 5.89 37.36
N CYS A 209 9.99 5.76 37.06
CA CYS A 209 9.27 4.48 37.03
C CYS A 209 9.77 3.57 35.91
N LEU A 210 10.04 4.13 34.72
CA LEU A 210 10.59 3.37 33.60
C LEU A 210 12.05 2.96 33.84
N SER A 211 12.78 3.63 34.72
CA SER A 211 14.16 3.27 35.04
C SER A 211 14.31 2.07 35.98
N GLN A 212 13.31 1.79 36.83
CA GLN A 212 13.36 0.73 37.84
C GLN A 212 12.75 -0.57 37.31
N PRO A 213 13.41 -1.74 37.46
CA PRO A 213 12.80 -3.03 37.11
C PRO A 213 11.44 -3.20 37.79
N THR A 214 10.48 -3.79 37.10
CA THR A 214 9.21 -4.17 37.72
C THR A 214 9.47 -5.19 38.84
N GLN A 215 8.61 -5.20 39.86
CA GLN A 215 8.76 -6.11 41.02
C GLN A 215 8.72 -7.60 40.62
N LYS A 216 8.26 -7.92 39.40
CA LYS A 216 8.09 -9.28 38.88
C LYS A 216 8.97 -9.58 37.66
N CYS A 217 10.10 -8.89 37.51
CA CYS A 217 11.01 -9.13 36.39
C CYS A 217 11.56 -10.57 36.40
N HIS A 218 11.27 -11.33 35.34
CA HIS A 218 11.76 -12.68 35.11
C HIS A 218 12.92 -12.65 34.10
N PRO A 219 14.01 -13.41 34.31
CA PRO A 219 14.96 -13.66 33.23
C PRO A 219 14.31 -14.54 32.15
N HIS A 220 14.69 -14.35 30.88
CA HIS A 220 14.24 -15.15 29.74
C HIS A 220 15.41 -15.97 29.18
N PRO A 221 15.93 -16.96 29.93
CA PRO A 221 17.10 -17.71 29.51
C PRO A 221 16.83 -18.61 28.31
N LYS A 222 15.59 -18.81 27.87
CA LYS A 222 15.28 -19.63 26.69
C LYS A 222 15.11 -18.81 25.41
N LEU A 223 15.07 -17.48 25.52
CA LEU A 223 14.79 -16.59 24.41
C LEU A 223 15.97 -16.54 23.46
N LYS A 224 15.76 -17.06 22.25
CA LYS A 224 16.77 -17.12 21.19
C LYS A 224 16.58 -16.02 20.16
N CYS A 225 15.34 -15.58 19.92
CA CYS A 225 15.02 -14.61 18.88
C CYS A 225 14.10 -13.50 19.39
N VAL A 226 14.47 -12.25 19.11
CA VAL A 226 13.66 -11.04 19.42
C VAL A 226 13.55 -10.14 18.20
N GLY A 227 12.34 -9.91 17.70
CA GLY A 227 12.00 -8.89 16.72
C GLY A 227 11.07 -7.86 17.34
N ILE A 228 11.38 -6.57 17.18
CA ILE A 228 10.52 -5.47 17.64
C ILE A 228 10.32 -4.51 16.46
N TYR A 229 9.07 -4.23 16.11
CA TYR A 229 8.69 -3.25 15.10
C TYR A 229 8.13 -2.03 15.81
N MET A 230 8.70 -0.87 15.50
CA MET A 230 8.15 0.41 15.93
C MET A 230 8.40 1.39 14.80
N ASP A 231 7.49 2.34 14.61
CA ASP A 231 7.77 3.50 13.78
C ASP A 231 8.58 4.54 14.55
N PHE A 232 9.79 4.83 14.10
CA PHE A 232 10.81 5.61 14.83
C PHE A 232 10.77 7.11 14.55
N SER A 233 9.58 7.66 14.31
CA SER A 233 9.48 9.03 13.82
C SER A 233 9.66 10.12 14.90
N GLY A 234 9.55 9.78 16.20
CA GLY A 234 9.59 10.74 17.31
C GLY A 234 10.93 10.86 18.05
N ASP A 235 11.38 12.10 18.34
CA ASP A 235 12.56 12.35 19.20
C ASP A 235 12.38 11.85 20.64
N LYS A 236 11.13 11.83 21.15
CA LYS A 236 10.80 11.36 22.51
C LYS A 236 11.08 9.86 22.68
N ASP A 237 11.06 9.08 21.60
CA ASP A 237 11.28 7.64 21.67
C ASP A 237 12.73 7.29 22.04
N LYS A 238 13.68 8.21 21.79
CA LYS A 238 15.12 8.03 22.10
C LYS A 238 15.41 7.74 23.56
N THR A 239 14.58 8.20 24.49
CA THR A 239 14.74 7.94 25.92
C THR A 239 13.86 6.80 26.42
N ILE A 240 12.62 6.73 25.91
CA ILE A 240 11.60 5.76 26.36
C ILE A 240 12.00 4.33 26.00
N VAL A 241 12.38 4.08 24.74
CA VAL A 241 12.64 2.72 24.25
C VAL A 241 13.78 2.03 25.01
N PRO A 242 14.93 2.68 25.26
CA PRO A 242 15.96 2.11 26.13
C PRO A 242 15.46 1.70 27.52
N TRP A 243 14.62 2.51 28.15
CA TRP A 243 14.12 2.19 29.49
C TRP A 243 13.14 1.02 29.49
N VAL A 244 12.30 0.92 28.47
CA VAL A 244 11.36 -0.20 28.30
C VAL A 244 12.11 -1.51 28.04
N LEU A 245 13.14 -1.49 27.18
CA LEU A 245 13.78 -2.72 26.71
C LEU A 245 14.98 -3.18 27.56
N SER A 246 15.63 -2.26 28.29
CA SER A 246 16.89 -2.58 28.97
C SER A 246 16.80 -3.68 30.03
N GLY A 247 15.75 -3.67 30.86
CA GLY A 247 15.52 -4.69 31.89
C GLY A 247 15.32 -6.07 31.26
N PHE A 248 14.42 -6.15 30.29
CA PHE A 248 14.12 -7.36 29.53
C PHE A 248 15.34 -7.95 28.81
N LEU A 249 16.03 -7.15 27.99
CA LEU A 249 17.15 -7.64 27.18
C LEU A 249 18.31 -8.16 28.03
N ARG A 250 18.59 -7.53 29.19
CA ARG A 250 19.60 -8.02 30.13
C ARG A 250 19.27 -9.40 30.71
N GLY A 251 17.98 -9.75 30.78
CA GLY A 251 17.51 -11.06 31.21
C GLY A 251 17.60 -12.16 30.14
N CYS A 252 17.92 -11.81 28.89
CA CYS A 252 17.88 -12.70 27.73
C CYS A 252 19.25 -13.34 27.44
N THR A 253 19.78 -14.14 28.36
CA THR A 253 21.18 -14.64 28.30
C THR A 253 21.51 -15.59 27.15
N ASN A 254 20.51 -16.15 26.46
CA ASN A 254 20.71 -17.07 25.32
C ASN A 254 20.18 -16.47 24.00
N LEU A 255 20.11 -15.15 23.92
CA LEU A 255 19.75 -14.45 22.69
C LEU A 255 20.78 -14.80 21.60
N ASP A 256 20.30 -15.26 20.44
CA ASP A 256 21.11 -15.60 19.27
C ASP A 256 20.79 -14.63 18.12
N VAL A 257 19.52 -14.24 18.04
CA VAL A 257 18.94 -13.48 16.94
C VAL A 257 18.28 -12.23 17.49
N VAL A 258 18.61 -11.09 16.91
CA VAL A 258 17.87 -9.85 17.10
C VAL A 258 17.42 -9.36 15.73
N ASP A 259 16.18 -8.86 15.64
CA ASP A 259 15.55 -8.39 14.41
C ASP A 259 15.35 -9.45 13.31
N GLY A 260 14.89 -10.64 13.71
CA GLY A 260 14.74 -11.80 12.82
C GLY A 260 13.70 -11.68 11.69
N GLN A 261 12.87 -10.63 11.68
CA GLN A 261 11.77 -10.49 10.72
C GLN A 261 11.64 -9.08 10.10
N MET A 262 12.76 -8.47 9.67
CA MET A 262 12.81 -7.24 8.85
C MET A 262 11.97 -7.24 7.53
N HIS A 263 11.12 -8.22 7.31
CA HIS A 263 10.39 -8.50 6.08
C HIS A 263 9.50 -7.38 5.53
N LEU A 264 8.98 -6.48 6.37
CA LEU A 264 7.73 -5.80 6.03
C LEU A 264 7.89 -4.38 5.48
N SER A 265 9.02 -3.71 5.71
CA SER A 265 9.30 -2.49 4.97
C SER A 265 10.79 -2.18 4.92
N ALA A 266 11.35 -2.15 3.71
CA ALA A 266 12.71 -1.64 3.47
C ALA A 266 12.91 -0.19 4.01
N THR A 267 11.81 0.50 4.32
CA THR A 267 11.80 1.86 4.87
C THR A 267 12.07 1.94 6.37
N ARG A 268 11.83 0.89 7.17
CA ARG A 268 12.04 0.98 8.62
C ARG A 268 13.49 0.68 9.01
N ALA A 269 14.08 1.58 9.79
CA ALA A 269 15.41 1.39 10.33
C ALA A 269 15.34 0.34 11.47
N CYS A 270 16.32 -0.56 11.53
CA CYS A 270 16.46 -1.52 12.62
C CYS A 270 16.43 -0.80 13.98
N TRP A 271 15.54 -1.22 14.87
CA TRP A 271 15.31 -0.60 16.17
C TRP A 271 16.58 -0.55 17.04
N ILE A 272 17.44 -1.58 16.95
CA ILE A 272 18.71 -1.65 17.70
C ILE A 272 19.59 -0.42 17.41
N TRP A 273 19.58 0.08 16.19
CA TRP A 273 20.52 1.12 15.74
C TRP A 273 20.03 2.53 15.98
N ASN A 274 18.73 2.69 16.19
CA ASN A 274 18.16 3.97 16.59
C ASN A 274 18.45 4.30 18.06
N TYR A 275 18.85 3.32 18.87
CA TYR A 275 19.10 3.48 20.31
C TYR A 275 20.46 2.91 20.73
N PRO A 276 21.51 3.75 20.82
CA PRO A 276 22.86 3.30 21.20
C PRO A 276 22.91 2.50 22.51
N SER A 277 22.11 2.89 23.51
CA SER A 277 22.05 2.18 24.81
C SER A 277 21.42 0.80 24.72
N VAL A 278 20.44 0.61 23.84
CA VAL A 278 19.87 -0.72 23.55
C VAL A 278 20.91 -1.58 22.84
N ARG A 279 21.60 -1.02 21.85
CA ARG A 279 22.69 -1.70 21.14
C ARG A 279 23.77 -2.16 22.10
N GLU A 280 24.25 -1.33 23.01
CA GLU A 280 25.26 -1.71 24.01
C GLU A 280 24.80 -2.90 24.87
N ILE A 281 23.51 -2.94 25.25
CA ILE A 281 22.94 -4.06 25.99
C ILE A 281 22.92 -5.32 25.14
N VAL A 282 22.46 -5.23 23.88
CA VAL A 282 22.45 -6.37 22.97
C VAL A 282 23.87 -6.88 22.72
N GLU A 283 24.83 -5.99 22.47
CA GLU A 283 26.25 -6.35 22.28
C GLU A 283 26.82 -7.04 23.53
N SER A 284 26.48 -6.55 24.73
CA SER A 284 26.87 -7.17 26.00
C SER A 284 26.24 -8.55 26.19
N VAL A 285 24.99 -8.75 25.77
CA VAL A 285 24.26 -10.02 25.94
C VAL A 285 24.77 -11.06 24.95
N LEU A 286 25.00 -10.67 23.70
CA LEU A 286 25.50 -11.55 22.66
C LEU A 286 27.02 -11.81 22.78
N GLY A 287 27.74 -10.99 23.53
CA GLY A 287 29.20 -11.05 23.64
C GLY A 287 29.92 -10.66 22.34
N ILE A 288 29.22 -9.99 21.42
CA ILE A 288 29.73 -9.54 20.12
C ILE A 288 29.43 -8.07 19.94
N ARG A 289 30.34 -7.35 19.29
CA ARG A 289 30.10 -5.98 18.86
C ARG A 289 29.40 -6.02 17.50
N LEU A 290 28.14 -5.60 17.47
CA LEU A 290 27.35 -5.59 16.27
C LEU A 290 27.87 -4.50 15.33
N ARG A 291 27.92 -4.81 14.03
CA ARG A 291 28.17 -3.85 12.96
C ARG A 291 26.96 -3.78 12.04
N GLN A 292 26.58 -2.57 11.65
CA GLN A 292 25.61 -2.35 10.60
C GLN A 292 26.24 -1.48 9.54
N PHE A 293 25.91 -1.81 8.31
CA PHE A 293 26.10 -0.93 7.19
C PHE A 293 24.74 -0.55 6.65
N HIS A 294 24.46 0.75 6.59
CA HIS A 294 23.23 1.25 6.02
C HIS A 294 23.54 2.38 5.05
N VAL A 295 23.37 2.11 3.76
CA VAL A 295 23.39 3.15 2.73
C VAL A 295 21.97 3.35 2.27
N ARG A 296 21.37 4.48 2.64
CA ARG A 296 20.19 4.99 1.95
C ARG A 296 20.66 6.10 1.03
N GLN A 297 20.13 6.13 -0.19
CA GLN A 297 20.23 7.34 -1.00
C GLN A 297 19.56 8.48 -0.21
N ALA A 298 20.37 9.34 0.40
CA ALA A 298 19.86 10.54 1.05
C ALA A 298 19.13 11.39 0.01
N ALA A 299 18.06 12.07 0.42
CA ALA A 299 17.35 13.00 -0.45
C ALA A 299 18.25 14.14 -0.99
N THR A 300 19.42 14.33 -0.36
CA THR A 300 20.50 15.21 -0.82
C THR A 300 21.64 14.40 -1.43
N PRO A 301 22.26 14.86 -2.53
CA PRO A 301 23.40 14.18 -3.13
C PRO A 301 24.59 14.22 -2.16
N ARG A 302 24.80 13.15 -1.40
CA ARG A 302 26.12 12.84 -0.83
C ARG A 302 27.08 12.63 -2.00
N SER A 303 28.34 13.04 -1.84
CA SER A 303 29.31 12.81 -2.90
C SER A 303 29.54 11.30 -3.07
N ASP A 304 29.64 10.82 -4.31
CA ASP A 304 29.93 9.40 -4.60
C ASP A 304 31.20 8.89 -3.89
N ARG A 305 32.10 9.83 -3.54
CA ARG A 305 33.32 9.61 -2.78
C ARG A 305 33.04 9.15 -1.34
N ASP A 306 31.96 9.64 -0.71
CA ASP A 306 31.62 9.28 0.66
C ASP A 306 31.10 7.83 0.73
N ILE A 307 30.18 7.47 -0.17
CA ILE A 307 29.61 6.12 -0.25
C ILE A 307 30.69 5.09 -0.59
N SER A 308 31.55 5.37 -1.58
CA SER A 308 32.66 4.47 -1.93
C SER A 308 33.66 4.29 -0.79
N THR A 309 33.91 5.33 0.01
CA THR A 309 34.77 5.24 1.20
C THR A 309 34.11 4.35 2.27
N GLU A 310 32.82 4.53 2.54
CA GLU A 310 32.08 3.69 3.49
C GLU A 310 32.03 2.21 3.05
N ILE A 311 31.84 1.94 1.76
CA ILE A 311 31.90 0.58 1.18
C ILE A 311 33.31 0.00 1.30
N THR A 312 34.35 0.80 1.07
CA THR A 312 35.75 0.38 1.24
C THR A 312 36.06 0.03 2.70
N ILE A 313 35.42 0.71 3.67
CA ILE A 313 35.53 0.37 5.10
C ILE A 313 34.95 -1.03 5.37
N ILE A 314 33.81 -1.39 4.80
CA ILE A 314 33.30 -2.77 4.89
C ILE A 314 34.31 -3.74 4.28
N ALA A 315 34.73 -3.47 3.03
CA ALA A 315 35.57 -4.37 2.26
C ALA A 315 36.93 -4.65 2.92
N SER A 316 37.51 -3.62 3.55
CA SER A 316 38.81 -3.71 4.22
C SER A 316 38.76 -4.44 5.57
N GLY A 317 37.58 -4.62 6.17
CA GLY A 317 37.40 -5.18 7.52
C GLY A 317 37.97 -4.32 8.65
N THR A 318 38.82 -3.33 8.34
CA THR A 318 39.50 -2.47 9.29
C THR A 318 38.66 -1.25 9.65
N CYS A 319 38.00 -1.30 10.80
CA CYS A 319 37.54 -0.07 11.44
C CYS A 319 38.74 0.61 12.07
N LYS A 320 39.30 1.62 11.40
CA LYS A 320 40.23 2.57 12.05
C LYS A 320 39.42 3.45 13.00
N GLY A 321 39.00 2.89 14.13
CA GLY A 321 38.59 3.71 15.27
C GLY A 321 39.79 4.56 15.67
N SER A 322 39.63 5.88 15.68
CA SER A 322 40.68 6.84 16.02
C SER A 322 41.13 6.79 17.49
N ASP A 323 40.55 5.91 18.30
CA ASP A 323 40.80 5.80 19.74
C ASP A 323 41.88 4.74 20.02
N THR A 324 43.14 5.09 19.76
CA THR A 324 44.31 4.21 19.87
C THR A 324 44.82 3.95 21.29
N SER A 325 44.04 4.18 22.35
CA SER A 325 44.61 4.23 23.72
C SER A 325 44.00 3.34 24.80
N THR A 326 43.08 2.40 24.51
CA THR A 326 42.65 1.41 25.52
C THR A 326 42.76 -0.02 25.01
N SER A 327 43.94 -0.60 25.22
CA SER A 327 44.19 -2.04 25.08
C SER A 327 43.41 -2.81 26.17
N SER A 328 42.36 -3.58 25.83
CA SER A 328 42.07 -4.87 26.51
C SER A 328 40.81 -5.64 26.10
N SER A 329 39.84 -5.13 25.35
CA SER A 329 38.62 -5.92 25.13
C SER A 329 38.69 -6.81 23.88
N LEU A 330 38.87 -8.12 24.07
CA LEU A 330 38.75 -9.22 23.09
C LEU A 330 37.31 -9.40 22.53
N VAL A 331 36.52 -8.32 22.42
CA VAL A 331 35.14 -8.42 21.94
C VAL A 331 35.16 -8.67 20.43
N GLN A 332 34.61 -9.80 20.01
CA GLN A 332 34.53 -10.18 18.60
C GLN A 332 33.54 -9.26 17.89
N GLU A 333 33.93 -8.68 16.76
CA GLU A 333 33.04 -7.88 15.92
C GLU A 333 32.27 -8.79 14.96
N ALA A 334 30.99 -8.51 14.75
CA ALA A 334 30.12 -9.32 13.90
C ALA A 334 29.27 -8.41 13.01
N TRP A 335 29.18 -8.73 11.72
CA TRP A 335 28.25 -8.04 10.84
C TRP A 335 26.83 -8.51 11.15
N HIS A 336 25.96 -7.58 11.53
CA HIS A 336 24.56 -7.88 11.80
C HIS A 336 23.69 -7.58 10.59
N THR A 337 23.69 -6.33 10.12
CA THR A 337 22.82 -5.90 9.01
C THR A 337 23.63 -5.17 7.95
N ILE A 338 23.48 -5.59 6.71
CA ILE A 338 23.92 -4.84 5.53
C ILE A 338 22.67 -4.44 4.77
N CYS A 339 22.30 -3.17 4.87
CA CYS A 339 21.13 -2.59 4.20
C CYS A 339 21.57 -1.55 3.17
N ILE A 340 21.24 -1.74 1.89
CA ILE A 340 21.59 -0.79 0.82
C ILE A 340 20.31 -0.47 0.05
N ASP A 341 19.72 0.71 0.28
CA ASP A 341 18.48 1.17 -0.35
C ASP A 341 18.79 2.19 -1.46
N LYS A 342 18.36 1.90 -2.69
CA LYS A 342 18.45 2.78 -3.88
C LYS A 342 19.83 3.36 -4.18
N CYS A 343 20.91 2.59 -4.09
CA CYS A 343 22.26 3.09 -4.39
C CYS A 343 22.71 2.75 -5.84
N PRO A 344 22.67 3.68 -6.83
CA PRO A 344 22.96 3.35 -8.23
C PRO A 344 24.44 3.21 -8.62
N LEU A 345 25.41 3.71 -7.83
CA LEU A 345 26.71 4.12 -8.42
C LEU A 345 27.95 3.25 -8.12
N THR A 346 27.87 2.18 -7.32
CA THR A 346 29.06 1.34 -7.03
C THR A 346 28.75 -0.15 -6.81
N MET A 347 27.95 -0.75 -7.69
CA MET A 347 27.51 -2.14 -7.56
C MET A 347 28.66 -3.15 -7.43
N THR A 348 29.76 -3.00 -8.18
CA THR A 348 30.91 -3.91 -8.05
C THR A 348 31.56 -3.81 -6.67
N LEU A 349 31.88 -2.60 -6.20
CA LEU A 349 32.48 -2.40 -4.86
C LEU A 349 31.55 -2.87 -3.74
N THR A 350 30.24 -2.65 -3.92
CA THR A 350 29.21 -3.10 -2.99
C THR A 350 29.19 -4.62 -2.89
N ASN A 351 29.22 -5.31 -4.03
CA ASN A 351 29.28 -6.78 -4.08
C ASN A 351 30.56 -7.31 -3.44
N ASP A 352 31.72 -6.69 -3.75
CA ASP A 352 33.01 -7.06 -3.16
C ASP A 352 33.02 -6.87 -1.63
N ALA A 353 32.38 -5.80 -1.15
CA ALA A 353 32.22 -5.53 0.28
C ALA A 353 31.31 -6.54 0.97
N ILE A 354 30.15 -6.86 0.39
CA ILE A 354 29.24 -7.90 0.89
C ILE A 354 29.94 -9.24 0.93
N LEU A 355 30.68 -9.57 -0.14
CA LEU A 355 31.44 -10.81 -0.22
C LEU A 355 32.55 -10.83 0.82
N SER A 356 33.32 -9.76 0.98
CA SER A 356 34.34 -9.64 2.04
C SER A 356 33.73 -9.83 3.43
N ALA A 357 32.57 -9.23 3.70
CA ALA A 357 31.85 -9.41 4.97
C ALA A 357 31.41 -10.87 5.18
N ALA A 358 30.84 -11.52 4.16
CA ALA A 358 30.39 -12.92 4.18
C ALA A 358 31.52 -13.94 4.28
N THR A 359 32.71 -13.61 3.77
CA THR A 359 33.89 -14.49 3.75
C THR A 359 34.86 -14.24 4.91
N SER A 360 34.67 -13.14 5.66
CA SER A 360 35.54 -12.81 6.79
C SER A 360 35.51 -13.91 7.86
N GLN A 361 36.61 -14.10 8.60
CA GLN A 361 36.65 -15.02 9.75
C GLN A 361 35.74 -14.58 10.92
N LEU A 362 35.23 -13.35 10.84
CA LEU A 362 34.24 -12.83 11.77
C LEU A 362 32.88 -13.49 11.51
N HIS A 363 31.95 -13.41 12.46
CA HIS A 363 30.58 -13.84 12.19
C HIS A 363 30.04 -13.01 11.01
N GLY A 364 29.71 -13.71 9.91
CA GLY A 364 29.21 -13.12 8.67
C GLY A 364 27.86 -12.40 8.87
N PRO A 365 27.46 -11.52 7.93
CA PRO A 365 26.23 -10.75 8.00
C PRO A 365 25.01 -11.62 8.30
N TYR A 366 24.27 -11.24 9.34
CA TYR A 366 23.04 -11.90 9.73
C TYR A 366 21.87 -11.56 8.76
N VAL A 367 21.76 -10.30 8.36
CA VAL A 367 20.79 -9.78 7.38
C VAL A 367 21.52 -9.07 6.24
N ILE A 368 21.19 -9.45 5.01
CA ILE A 368 21.52 -8.71 3.79
C ILE A 368 20.22 -8.28 3.14
N SER A 369 19.98 -6.98 3.10
CA SER A 369 18.82 -6.36 2.41
C SER A 369 19.31 -5.30 1.46
N VAL A 370 19.32 -5.57 0.16
CA VAL A 370 19.81 -4.60 -0.82
C VAL A 370 18.71 -4.36 -1.85
N ASP A 371 18.32 -3.11 -2.07
CA ASP A 371 17.42 -2.72 -3.14
C ASP A 371 18.23 -2.57 -4.44
N ASN A 372 17.72 -3.16 -5.53
CA ASN A 372 18.37 -3.28 -6.83
C ASN A 372 19.61 -4.20 -6.87
N ILE A 373 19.57 -5.38 -6.23
CA ILE A 373 20.65 -6.40 -6.36
C ILE A 373 20.69 -7.05 -7.76
N GLU A 374 19.90 -6.60 -8.74
CA GLU A 374 19.87 -7.23 -10.07
C GLU A 374 21.26 -7.30 -10.72
N SER A 375 22.18 -6.40 -10.36
CA SER A 375 23.56 -6.36 -10.85
C SER A 375 24.55 -7.27 -10.10
N MET A 376 24.17 -7.89 -8.98
CA MET A 376 25.06 -8.84 -8.31
C MET A 376 25.19 -10.09 -9.18
N LYS A 377 26.43 -10.48 -9.47
CA LYS A 377 26.68 -11.65 -10.30
C LYS A 377 26.22 -12.89 -9.54
N SER A 378 25.68 -13.85 -10.28
CA SER A 378 25.27 -15.14 -9.73
C SER A 378 26.41 -15.80 -8.91
N SER A 379 27.66 -15.67 -9.35
CA SER A 379 28.85 -16.15 -8.63
C SER A 379 28.99 -15.55 -7.23
N ASP A 380 28.69 -14.26 -7.08
CA ASP A 380 28.90 -13.52 -5.84
C ASP A 380 27.79 -13.90 -4.84
N VAL A 381 26.54 -14.02 -5.32
CA VAL A 381 25.42 -14.51 -4.51
C VAL A 381 25.68 -15.94 -4.03
N GLN A 382 26.17 -16.81 -4.93
CA GLN A 382 26.55 -18.17 -4.58
C GLN A 382 27.67 -18.22 -3.54
N ALA A 383 28.66 -17.33 -3.65
CA ALA A 383 29.74 -17.25 -2.69
C ALA A 383 29.24 -16.79 -1.31
N VAL A 384 28.34 -15.81 -1.23
CA VAL A 384 27.68 -15.42 0.03
C VAL A 384 26.93 -16.61 0.65
N LEU A 385 26.06 -17.29 -0.11
CA LEU A 385 25.26 -18.41 0.39
C LEU A 385 26.08 -19.65 0.77
N SER A 386 27.24 -19.87 0.12
CA SER A 386 28.11 -21.02 0.38
C SER A 386 29.15 -20.78 1.47
N GLN A 387 29.46 -19.53 1.81
CA GLN A 387 30.51 -19.20 2.79
C GLN A 387 29.93 -18.70 4.12
N ASP A 388 28.79 -18.00 4.10
CA ASP A 388 28.19 -17.44 5.32
C ASP A 388 27.27 -18.42 6.06
N ARG A 389 27.69 -18.85 7.25
CA ARG A 389 26.88 -19.71 8.14
C ARG A 389 25.92 -18.94 9.04
N SER A 390 26.17 -17.65 9.25
CA SER A 390 25.37 -16.78 10.11
C SER A 390 24.26 -16.06 9.35
N LEU A 391 24.29 -16.04 8.01
CA LEU A 391 23.22 -15.48 7.20
C LEU A 391 21.85 -16.11 7.53
N ARG A 392 20.89 -15.25 7.86
CA ARG A 392 19.49 -15.62 8.13
C ARG A 392 18.51 -14.98 7.18
N CYS A 393 18.83 -13.81 6.65
CA CYS A 393 17.99 -13.11 5.71
C CYS A 393 18.80 -12.62 4.51
N LEU A 394 18.39 -13.05 3.31
CA LEU A 394 18.76 -12.43 2.05
C LEU A 394 17.49 -11.93 1.37
N SER A 395 17.29 -10.62 1.40
CA SER A 395 16.09 -9.96 0.86
C SER A 395 16.46 -8.84 -0.11
N SER A 396 15.58 -8.65 -1.09
CA SER A 396 15.61 -7.51 -2.01
C SER A 396 14.21 -7.25 -2.55
N ARG A 397 13.91 -6.00 -2.90
CA ARG A 397 12.76 -5.69 -3.78
C ARG A 397 12.90 -6.33 -5.15
N LEU A 398 14.13 -6.36 -5.70
CA LEU A 398 14.45 -6.99 -6.98
C LEU A 398 15.45 -8.12 -6.72
N PRO A 399 14.96 -9.35 -6.48
CA PRO A 399 15.81 -10.44 -6.03
C PRO A 399 16.96 -10.72 -7.01
N PRO A 400 18.18 -10.96 -6.51
CA PRO A 400 19.32 -11.19 -7.39
C PRO A 400 19.14 -12.49 -8.18
N THR A 401 19.64 -12.49 -9.42
CA THR A 401 19.53 -13.65 -10.29
C THR A 401 20.70 -14.62 -10.10
N ILE A 402 20.37 -15.86 -9.78
CA ILE A 402 21.29 -17.00 -9.72
C ILE A 402 21.11 -17.87 -10.97
N LEU A 403 22.21 -18.18 -11.65
CA LEU A 403 22.24 -19.14 -12.75
C LEU A 403 22.22 -20.57 -12.21
N ALA A 404 21.28 -21.39 -12.68
CA ALA A 404 21.16 -22.78 -12.24
C ALA A 404 22.45 -23.60 -12.45
N THR A 405 23.20 -23.34 -13.52
CA THR A 405 24.48 -24.03 -13.79
C THR A 405 25.54 -23.71 -12.73
N GLU A 406 25.59 -22.48 -12.25
CA GLU A 406 26.52 -22.07 -11.19
C GLU A 406 26.07 -22.58 -9.83
N MET A 407 24.76 -22.56 -9.56
CA MET A 407 24.17 -23.13 -8.35
C MET A 407 24.50 -24.62 -8.21
N ILE A 408 24.35 -25.40 -9.27
CA ILE A 408 24.66 -26.83 -9.28
C ILE A 408 26.16 -27.11 -9.12
N SER A 409 27.00 -26.22 -9.67
CA SER A 409 28.46 -26.36 -9.63
C SER A 409 29.07 -25.83 -8.33
N SER A 410 28.31 -25.04 -7.56
CA SER A 410 28.79 -24.46 -6.31
C SER A 410 28.77 -25.49 -5.17
N PRO A 411 29.61 -25.30 -4.13
CA PRO A 411 29.49 -26.06 -2.91
C PRO A 411 28.09 -25.93 -2.30
N PRO A 412 27.62 -26.93 -1.53
CA PRO A 412 26.38 -26.81 -0.78
C PRO A 412 26.35 -25.54 0.06
N TRP A 413 25.22 -24.84 0.07
CA TRP A 413 25.07 -23.61 0.83
C TRP A 413 25.29 -23.84 2.33
N SER A 414 26.14 -23.02 2.94
CA SER A 414 26.51 -23.12 4.35
C SER A 414 25.50 -22.41 5.26
N CYS A 415 24.69 -21.50 4.71
CA CYS A 415 23.61 -20.77 5.38
C CYS A 415 22.38 -21.66 5.69
N ARG A 416 22.59 -22.79 6.41
CA ARG A 416 21.53 -23.77 6.74
C ARG A 416 20.37 -23.20 7.54
N PHE A 417 20.60 -22.09 8.22
CA PHE A 417 19.65 -21.46 9.12
C PHE A 417 18.92 -20.27 8.47
N ILE A 418 19.10 -20.06 7.17
CA ILE A 418 18.39 -18.99 6.47
C ILE A 418 16.87 -19.17 6.60
N THR A 419 16.20 -18.14 7.11
CA THR A 419 14.75 -18.09 7.28
C THR A 419 14.09 -17.36 6.11
N ILE A 420 14.82 -16.46 5.45
CA ILE A 420 14.31 -15.59 4.38
C ILE A 420 15.27 -15.65 3.20
N LEU A 421 14.77 -16.16 2.07
CA LEU A 421 15.53 -16.21 0.83
C LEU A 421 14.69 -15.65 -0.31
N LYS A 422 15.04 -14.45 -0.76
CA LYS A 422 14.51 -13.87 -2.00
C LYS A 422 15.60 -13.89 -3.07
N ILE A 423 15.44 -14.73 -4.08
CA ILE A 423 16.36 -14.88 -5.22
C ILE A 423 15.56 -15.17 -6.49
N GLN A 424 16.13 -14.89 -7.66
CA GLN A 424 15.61 -15.43 -8.92
C GLN A 424 16.50 -16.57 -9.38
N ILE A 425 15.92 -17.66 -9.88
CA ILE A 425 16.70 -18.75 -10.44
C ILE A 425 16.46 -18.78 -11.95
N SER A 426 17.52 -18.47 -12.70
CA SER A 426 17.49 -18.40 -14.15
C SER A 426 18.42 -19.44 -14.80
N GLY A 427 18.53 -19.40 -16.13
CA GLY A 427 19.41 -20.31 -16.88
C GLY A 427 18.88 -21.74 -17.02
N ILE A 428 17.70 -22.06 -16.49
CA ILE A 428 17.08 -23.37 -16.62
C ILE A 428 16.48 -23.51 -18.04
N PRO A 429 16.89 -24.50 -18.84
CA PRO A 429 16.31 -24.72 -20.15
C PRO A 429 14.85 -25.18 -20.00
N ARG A 430 13.91 -24.51 -20.67
CA ARG A 430 12.48 -24.83 -20.63
C ARG A 430 11.98 -25.21 -22.04
N PRO A 431 12.22 -26.44 -22.51
CA PRO A 431 11.83 -26.86 -23.87
C PRO A 431 10.31 -26.94 -24.07
N ASP A 432 9.52 -26.84 -22.99
CA ASP A 432 8.06 -26.69 -23.04
C ASP A 432 7.60 -25.25 -23.34
N ILE A 433 8.51 -24.28 -23.37
CA ILE A 433 8.25 -22.88 -23.71
C ILE A 433 8.83 -22.62 -25.11
N TYR A 434 7.97 -22.67 -26.12
CA TYR A 434 8.36 -22.50 -27.52
C TYR A 434 8.44 -21.04 -27.94
N THR A 435 7.63 -20.17 -27.32
CA THR A 435 7.52 -18.76 -27.65
C THR A 435 7.76 -17.92 -26.41
N ASP A 436 8.45 -16.80 -26.59
CA ASP A 436 8.48 -15.74 -25.60
C ASP A 436 7.17 -14.94 -25.62
N TYR A 437 7.07 -13.96 -24.74
CA TYR A 437 5.89 -13.10 -24.63
C TYR A 437 5.65 -12.21 -25.88
N LYS A 438 6.63 -12.09 -26.80
CA LYS A 438 6.49 -11.41 -28.11
C LYS A 438 6.15 -12.37 -29.24
N ASN A 439 5.73 -13.60 -28.92
CA ASN A 439 5.52 -14.69 -29.88
C ASN A 439 6.78 -15.01 -30.72
N ARG A 440 7.96 -14.55 -30.32
CA ARG A 440 9.21 -14.98 -30.96
C ARG A 440 9.48 -16.38 -30.47
N LEU A 441 10.05 -17.22 -31.33
CA LEU A 441 10.60 -18.48 -30.87
C LEU A 441 11.53 -18.14 -29.71
N ALA A 442 11.20 -18.62 -28.51
CA ALA A 442 12.06 -18.43 -27.36
C ALA A 442 13.45 -18.91 -27.80
N PRO A 443 14.54 -18.28 -27.37
CA PRO A 443 15.87 -18.83 -27.56
C PRO A 443 15.99 -20.09 -26.68
N THR A 444 15.18 -21.11 -26.97
CA THR A 444 15.38 -22.48 -26.58
C THR A 444 16.80 -22.79 -27.00
N LEU A 445 17.62 -23.14 -26.01
CA LEU A 445 18.86 -23.87 -26.19
C LEU A 445 18.51 -25.10 -27.04
N LEU A 446 18.60 -24.94 -28.37
CA LEU A 446 18.36 -25.97 -29.37
C LEU A 446 19.21 -27.18 -28.97
N GLY A 447 18.56 -28.21 -28.41
CA GLY A 447 19.21 -29.47 -28.07
C GLY A 447 19.02 -29.98 -26.63
N VAL A 448 18.49 -29.20 -25.68
CA VAL A 448 18.22 -29.76 -24.33
C VAL A 448 16.87 -30.44 -24.28
N SER A 449 16.84 -31.73 -23.95
CA SER A 449 15.61 -32.49 -23.75
C SER A 449 14.90 -32.12 -22.43
N MET A 450 13.57 -32.30 -22.34
CA MET A 450 12.82 -32.15 -21.08
C MET A 450 13.43 -32.98 -19.93
N LYS A 451 13.96 -34.18 -20.23
CA LYS A 451 14.60 -35.04 -19.25
C LYS A 451 15.86 -34.38 -18.65
N GLN A 452 16.69 -33.76 -19.48
CA GLN A 452 17.89 -33.03 -19.03
C GLN A 452 17.51 -31.77 -18.25
N SER A 453 16.53 -31.01 -18.72
CA SER A 453 16.01 -29.85 -17.98
C SER A 453 15.57 -30.23 -16.57
N ARG A 454 14.73 -31.27 -16.44
CA ARG A 454 14.27 -31.76 -15.13
C ARG A 454 15.40 -32.32 -14.26
N ALA A 455 16.48 -32.82 -14.85
CA ALA A 455 17.65 -33.25 -14.08
C ALA A 455 18.35 -32.04 -13.41
N ILE A 456 18.53 -30.94 -14.16
CA ILE A 456 19.05 -29.66 -13.63
C ILE A 456 18.13 -29.14 -12.52
N GLN A 457 16.81 -29.10 -12.77
CA GLN A 457 15.83 -28.63 -11.79
C GLN A 457 15.86 -29.44 -10.49
N ARG A 458 15.93 -30.78 -10.56
CA ARG A 458 16.07 -31.64 -9.37
C ARG A 458 17.30 -31.32 -8.53
N GLN A 459 18.43 -30.97 -9.16
CA GLN A 459 19.64 -30.59 -8.44
C GLN A 459 19.47 -29.24 -7.74
N VAL A 460 18.88 -28.25 -8.43
CA VAL A 460 18.50 -26.97 -7.82
C VAL A 460 17.57 -27.17 -6.63
N TYR A 461 16.51 -27.97 -6.78
CA TYR A 461 15.59 -28.29 -5.68
C TYR A 461 16.28 -29.01 -4.53
N SER A 462 17.25 -29.88 -4.82
CA SER A 462 18.00 -30.58 -3.77
C SER A 462 18.86 -29.64 -2.94
N GLN A 463 19.33 -28.52 -3.50
CA GLN A 463 20.08 -27.51 -2.76
C GLN A 463 19.14 -26.61 -1.95
N LEU A 464 18.03 -26.15 -2.54
CA LEU A 464 16.99 -25.40 -1.83
C LEU A 464 16.38 -26.21 -0.67
N GLY A 465 16.09 -27.49 -0.89
CA GLY A 465 15.48 -28.38 0.09
C GLY A 465 16.35 -28.66 1.33
N GLN A 466 17.62 -28.25 1.33
CA GLN A 466 18.50 -28.33 2.50
C GLN A 466 18.31 -27.16 3.47
N LEU A 467 17.55 -26.12 3.10
CA LEU A 467 17.27 -24.96 3.93
C LEU A 467 16.04 -25.20 4.80
N THR A 468 16.09 -26.20 5.68
CA THR A 468 14.89 -26.71 6.39
C THR A 468 14.20 -25.69 7.29
N LEU A 469 14.91 -24.62 7.68
CA LEU A 469 14.41 -23.53 8.52
C LEU A 469 13.84 -22.35 7.71
N LEU A 470 13.75 -22.50 6.38
CA LEU A 470 13.27 -21.45 5.50
C LEU A 470 11.78 -21.20 5.71
N GLN A 471 11.42 -19.97 6.10
CA GLN A 471 10.06 -19.51 6.32
C GLN A 471 9.49 -18.77 5.12
N THR A 472 10.33 -18.01 4.41
CA THR A 472 9.93 -17.26 3.22
C THR A 472 10.86 -17.58 2.06
N LEU A 473 10.28 -18.09 0.97
CA LEU A 473 10.96 -18.34 -0.28
C LEU A 473 10.33 -17.49 -1.39
N CYS A 474 11.07 -16.53 -1.93
CA CYS A 474 10.69 -15.81 -3.14
C CYS A 474 11.60 -16.24 -4.29
N LEU A 475 11.03 -16.85 -5.32
CA LEU A 475 11.72 -17.27 -6.54
C LEU A 475 11.42 -16.33 -7.73
N GLY A 476 10.37 -15.54 -7.59
CA GLY A 476 9.83 -14.63 -8.59
C GLY A 476 10.41 -13.22 -8.55
N ALA A 477 9.96 -12.37 -9.47
CA ALA A 477 10.20 -10.93 -9.38
C ALA A 477 9.05 -10.28 -8.61
N ASP A 478 9.32 -9.77 -7.41
CA ASP A 478 8.37 -9.01 -6.57
C ASP A 478 8.22 -7.60 -7.15
N SER A 479 7.72 -7.53 -8.38
CA SER A 479 7.45 -6.29 -9.09
C SER A 479 5.97 -5.97 -8.99
N PRO A 480 5.57 -4.77 -8.52
CA PRO A 480 4.20 -4.33 -8.71
C PRO A 480 3.88 -4.39 -10.21
N ALA A 481 2.67 -4.84 -10.55
CA ALA A 481 2.20 -5.05 -11.93
C ALA A 481 2.13 -3.77 -12.81
N ALA A 482 2.72 -2.67 -12.35
CA ALA A 482 2.66 -1.35 -12.95
C ALA A 482 3.64 -1.14 -14.12
N GLU A 483 4.58 -2.06 -14.37
CA GLU A 483 5.60 -1.93 -15.43
C GLU A 483 5.33 -2.84 -16.65
N LEU A 484 4.08 -2.92 -17.13
CA LEU A 484 3.80 -3.60 -18.41
C LEU A 484 4.38 -2.78 -19.56
N GLU A 485 5.35 -3.34 -20.27
CA GLU A 485 5.88 -2.75 -21.50
C GLU A 485 4.95 -3.08 -22.68
N VAL A 486 4.71 -2.09 -23.55
CA VAL A 486 4.06 -2.30 -24.84
C VAL A 486 5.14 -2.56 -25.89
N SER A 487 5.09 -3.72 -26.54
CA SER A 487 5.93 -4.00 -27.71
C SER A 487 5.06 -4.60 -28.80
N THR A 488 5.60 -4.76 -30.01
CA THR A 488 4.94 -5.47 -31.09
C THR A 488 5.44 -6.91 -31.12
N ASP A 489 4.52 -7.86 -31.26
CA ASP A 489 4.87 -9.25 -31.51
C ASP A 489 5.43 -9.43 -32.94
N ILE A 490 5.79 -10.67 -33.30
CA ILE A 490 6.28 -11.00 -34.66
C ILE A 490 5.30 -10.65 -35.79
N HIS A 491 4.03 -10.39 -35.47
CA HIS A 491 2.99 -10.02 -36.43
C HIS A 491 2.71 -8.51 -36.44
N GLY A 492 3.47 -7.71 -35.70
CA GLY A 492 3.24 -6.27 -35.55
C GLY A 492 2.08 -5.94 -34.61
N THR A 493 1.51 -6.92 -33.91
CA THR A 493 0.39 -6.71 -32.98
C THR A 493 0.92 -6.19 -31.65
N PRO A 494 0.39 -5.09 -31.10
CA PRO A 494 0.78 -4.62 -29.79
C PRO A 494 0.46 -5.68 -28.72
N VAL A 495 1.50 -6.13 -28.02
CA VAL A 495 1.44 -7.02 -26.87
C VAL A 495 1.92 -6.28 -25.64
N PHE A 496 1.13 -6.39 -24.57
CA PHE A 496 1.53 -5.98 -23.24
C PHE A 496 2.22 -7.16 -22.58
N PHE A 497 3.39 -6.94 -22.01
CA PHE A 497 4.09 -7.99 -21.27
C PHE A 497 4.84 -7.39 -20.09
N ASP A 498 5.01 -8.21 -19.07
CA ASP A 498 5.90 -7.89 -17.97
C ASP A 498 7.33 -8.28 -18.38
N ARG A 499 8.23 -7.30 -18.50
CA ARG A 499 9.63 -7.54 -18.85
C ARG A 499 10.36 -8.40 -17.81
N ARG A 500 9.84 -8.46 -16.59
CA ARG A 500 10.37 -9.26 -15.49
C ARG A 500 9.83 -10.69 -15.48
N LEU A 501 8.99 -11.10 -16.44
CA LEU A 501 8.52 -12.48 -16.56
C LEU A 501 9.68 -13.44 -16.85
N GLN A 502 9.98 -14.31 -15.88
CA GLN A 502 11.03 -15.31 -15.99
C GLN A 502 10.54 -16.52 -16.80
N LEU A 503 11.05 -16.66 -18.02
CA LEU A 503 10.82 -17.84 -18.87
C LEU A 503 11.84 -18.96 -18.65
N ARG A 504 13.04 -18.64 -18.15
CA ARG A 504 14.15 -19.60 -17.93
C ARG A 504 14.25 -20.04 -16.46
N CYS A 505 13.09 -20.29 -15.85
CA CYS A 505 12.92 -20.55 -14.43
C CYS A 505 12.50 -22.00 -14.12
N LEU A 506 12.31 -22.30 -12.84
CA LEU A 506 11.85 -23.60 -12.34
C LEU A 506 10.40 -23.92 -12.79
N GLU A 507 10.14 -25.16 -13.20
CA GLU A 507 8.77 -25.62 -13.52
C GLU A 507 7.88 -25.68 -12.27
N LEU A 508 8.42 -25.98 -11.09
CA LEU A 508 7.64 -26.19 -9.86
C LEU A 508 6.52 -27.24 -10.04
N THR A 509 6.89 -28.41 -10.57
CA THR A 509 6.03 -29.60 -10.66
C THR A 509 6.64 -30.77 -9.89
N LEU A 510 5.81 -31.74 -9.50
CA LEU A 510 6.34 -32.98 -8.92
C LEU A 510 7.24 -33.73 -9.91
N GLU A 511 6.92 -33.67 -11.21
CA GLU A 511 7.75 -34.29 -12.26
C GLU A 511 9.13 -33.63 -12.40
N SER A 512 9.24 -32.33 -12.14
CA SER A 512 10.50 -31.59 -12.18
C SER A 512 11.32 -31.70 -10.89
N GLY A 513 10.73 -32.23 -9.81
CA GLY A 513 11.42 -32.46 -8.54
C GLY A 513 10.98 -31.59 -7.37
N LEU A 514 9.80 -30.97 -7.44
CA LEU A 514 9.25 -30.17 -6.34
C LEU A 514 9.20 -30.96 -5.01
N ASP A 515 9.01 -32.28 -5.08
CA ASP A 515 9.03 -33.21 -3.95
C ASP A 515 10.33 -33.14 -3.10
N ARG A 516 11.44 -32.70 -3.69
CA ARG A 516 12.72 -32.49 -2.99
C ARG A 516 12.68 -31.34 -1.98
N LEU A 517 11.69 -30.47 -2.07
CA LEU A 517 11.45 -29.40 -1.10
C LEU A 517 10.60 -29.88 0.10
N ALA A 518 10.32 -31.17 0.25
CA ALA A 518 9.53 -31.72 1.35
C ALA A 518 10.12 -31.43 2.75
N GLY A 519 11.42 -31.13 2.84
CA GLY A 519 12.09 -30.78 4.09
C GLY A 519 11.79 -29.36 4.60
N LEU A 520 11.22 -28.48 3.77
CA LEU A 520 10.89 -27.09 4.12
C LEU A 520 9.60 -27.00 4.96
N ARG A 521 9.58 -27.68 6.10
CA ARG A 521 8.37 -27.79 6.96
C ARG A 521 7.99 -26.46 7.60
N ASP A 522 8.95 -25.56 7.77
CA ASP A 522 8.78 -24.23 8.34
C ASP A 522 8.39 -23.18 7.29
N LEU A 523 8.22 -23.57 6.02
CA LEU A 523 7.86 -22.64 4.95
C LEU A 523 6.45 -22.10 5.16
N GLU A 524 6.36 -20.79 5.41
CA GLU A 524 5.13 -20.04 5.61
C GLU A 524 4.70 -19.29 4.33
N TRP A 525 5.66 -18.79 3.54
CA TRP A 525 5.41 -17.95 2.37
C TRP A 525 6.20 -18.43 1.15
N LEU A 526 5.49 -18.69 0.05
CA LEU A 526 6.09 -18.97 -1.26
C LEU A 526 5.63 -17.92 -2.28
N THR A 527 6.56 -17.19 -2.88
CA THR A 527 6.26 -16.23 -3.95
C THR A 527 6.89 -16.69 -5.27
N VAL A 528 6.04 -16.89 -6.28
CA VAL A 528 6.41 -17.28 -7.65
C VAL A 528 5.88 -16.27 -8.69
N GLU A 529 5.61 -15.04 -8.25
CA GLU A 529 5.16 -13.95 -9.12
C GLU A 529 6.15 -13.71 -10.25
N ASN A 530 5.63 -13.42 -11.45
CA ASN A 530 6.44 -13.21 -12.64
C ASN A 530 7.36 -14.40 -12.99
N MET A 531 6.93 -15.63 -12.71
CA MET A 531 7.55 -16.86 -13.21
C MET A 531 6.60 -17.62 -14.14
N ASP A 532 7.07 -18.18 -15.26
CA ASP A 532 6.31 -19.17 -16.04
C ASP A 532 6.36 -20.56 -15.37
N HIS A 533 5.91 -20.62 -14.12
CA HIS A 533 5.81 -21.83 -13.32
C HIS A 533 4.70 -22.76 -13.84
N ARG A 534 4.75 -24.03 -13.45
CA ARG A 534 3.82 -25.09 -13.84
C ARG A 534 2.98 -25.67 -12.69
N ILE A 535 3.04 -25.06 -11.49
CA ILE A 535 2.19 -25.41 -10.33
C ILE A 535 0.74 -25.60 -10.77
N GLY A 536 0.26 -26.83 -10.69
CA GLY A 536 -1.13 -27.20 -10.91
C GLY A 536 -1.80 -27.61 -9.61
N PHE A 537 -3.00 -28.17 -9.74
CA PHE A 537 -3.77 -28.65 -8.60
C PHE A 537 -3.06 -29.76 -7.81
N VAL A 538 -2.39 -30.70 -8.50
CA VAL A 538 -1.67 -31.81 -7.86
C VAL A 538 -0.50 -31.29 -7.01
N GLU A 539 0.22 -30.28 -7.50
CA GLU A 539 1.28 -29.63 -6.75
C GLU A 539 0.75 -28.88 -5.52
N LEU A 540 -0.37 -28.15 -5.64
CA LEU A 540 -0.96 -27.44 -4.50
C LEU A 540 -1.41 -28.39 -3.39
N LEU A 541 -2.05 -29.51 -3.73
CA LEU A 541 -2.40 -30.55 -2.76
C LEU A 541 -1.17 -31.15 -2.09
N TRP A 542 -0.09 -31.34 -2.85
CA TRP A 542 1.18 -31.81 -2.29
C TRP A 542 1.80 -30.77 -1.34
N MET A 543 1.76 -29.48 -1.70
CA MET A 543 2.28 -28.38 -0.86
C MET A 543 1.52 -28.30 0.45
N GLU A 544 0.18 -28.31 0.41
CA GLU A 544 -0.68 -28.30 1.60
C GLU A 544 -0.38 -29.49 2.53
N LYS A 545 -0.20 -30.67 1.96
CA LYS A 545 0.13 -31.89 2.72
C LYS A 545 1.54 -31.87 3.31
N THR A 546 2.51 -31.31 2.60
CA THR A 546 3.94 -31.46 2.92
C THR A 546 4.51 -30.28 3.69
N TRP A 547 3.96 -29.08 3.50
CA TRP A 547 4.35 -27.85 4.20
C TRP A 547 3.23 -27.45 5.16
N PRO A 548 3.17 -28.04 6.37
CA PRO A 548 2.06 -27.85 7.29
C PRO A 548 1.86 -26.39 7.73
N ASN A 549 2.92 -25.58 7.62
CA ASN A 549 2.96 -24.17 7.98
C ASN A 549 2.73 -23.22 6.80
N ILE A 550 2.51 -23.71 5.57
CA ILE A 550 2.30 -22.83 4.41
C ILE A 550 1.05 -21.99 4.63
N LYS A 551 1.24 -20.67 4.74
CA LYS A 551 0.16 -19.70 4.94
C LYS A 551 -0.26 -19.09 3.61
N ARG A 552 0.70 -18.81 2.71
CA ARG A 552 0.43 -18.10 1.46
C ARG A 552 1.31 -18.56 0.31
N VAL A 553 0.68 -18.74 -0.85
CA VAL A 553 1.37 -18.91 -2.14
C VAL A 553 0.96 -17.77 -3.07
N LYS A 554 1.91 -16.89 -3.41
CA LYS A 554 1.70 -15.75 -4.31
C LYS A 554 2.16 -16.07 -5.73
N GLY A 555 1.47 -15.51 -6.72
CA GLY A 555 1.86 -15.60 -8.13
C GLY A 555 1.34 -16.82 -8.88
N LEU A 556 0.29 -17.51 -8.39
CA LEU A 556 -0.27 -18.70 -9.05
C LEU A 556 -0.93 -18.41 -10.42
N VAL A 557 -1.28 -17.15 -10.67
CA VAL A 557 -1.91 -16.73 -11.92
C VAL A 557 -0.86 -16.54 -13.00
N ARG A 558 -0.89 -17.38 -14.03
CA ARG A 558 -0.04 -17.18 -15.21
C ARG A 558 -0.57 -16.04 -16.05
N CYS A 559 0.22 -14.98 -16.19
CA CYS A 559 0.03 -13.96 -17.22
C CYS A 559 0.44 -14.51 -18.60
N ARG A 560 -0.28 -15.50 -19.16
CA ARG A 560 -0.17 -15.79 -20.59
C ARG A 560 -1.21 -14.97 -21.34
N ASN A 561 -0.73 -14.18 -22.31
CA ASN A 561 -1.53 -13.26 -23.10
C ASN A 561 -2.80 -13.94 -23.66
N LYS A 562 -3.93 -13.24 -23.56
CA LYS A 562 -5.31 -13.63 -23.95
C LYS A 562 -5.50 -13.92 -25.46
N GLY A 563 -4.42 -14.08 -26.24
CA GLY A 563 -4.43 -14.14 -27.70
C GLY A 563 -4.61 -15.52 -28.33
N GLU A 564 -4.18 -16.61 -27.69
CA GLU A 564 -4.10 -17.93 -28.36
C GLU A 564 -5.41 -18.73 -28.39
N PHE A 565 -6.49 -18.27 -27.74
CA PHE A 565 -7.77 -18.98 -27.73
C PHE A 565 -8.85 -18.40 -28.68
N ARG A 566 -8.47 -17.57 -29.66
CA ARG A 566 -9.41 -17.11 -30.69
C ARG A 566 -9.19 -17.77 -32.05
N SER A 567 -10.21 -18.57 -32.40
CA SER A 567 -10.61 -19.08 -33.72
C SER A 567 -10.04 -20.42 -34.17
N GLY A 568 -10.93 -21.42 -34.21
CA GLY A 568 -10.73 -22.62 -35.01
C GLY A 568 -10.68 -22.25 -36.50
N ARG A 569 -9.50 -22.40 -37.09
CA ARG A 569 -9.32 -22.75 -38.49
C ARG A 569 -8.22 -23.79 -38.58
N MET A 570 -8.63 -25.04 -38.83
CA MET A 570 -7.74 -26.04 -39.41
C MET A 570 -7.22 -25.52 -40.74
N VAL A 571 -5.91 -25.34 -40.87
CA VAL A 571 -5.23 -25.30 -42.17
C VAL A 571 -4.85 -26.75 -42.52
N PRO A 572 -5.27 -27.28 -43.68
CA PRO A 572 -4.92 -28.64 -44.09
C PRO A 572 -3.56 -28.70 -44.81
N THR A 573 -2.95 -29.89 -44.76
CA THR A 573 -1.73 -30.40 -45.45
C THR A 573 -0.40 -30.07 -44.76
N GLY A 574 0.54 -30.98 -44.50
CA GLY A 574 0.65 -32.43 -44.70
C GLY A 574 2.05 -32.92 -44.28
N SER A 575 2.15 -34.20 -43.86
CA SER A 575 3.35 -35.02 -43.55
C SER A 575 3.74 -35.25 -42.06
N VAL A 576 3.04 -36.22 -41.49
CA VAL A 576 3.51 -37.40 -40.71
C VAL A 576 4.93 -37.34 -40.09
N ILE A 577 5.02 -37.12 -38.77
CA ILE A 577 5.43 -38.12 -37.75
C ILE A 577 4.59 -37.84 -36.48
N ALA A 578 3.99 -38.88 -35.91
CA ALA A 578 2.90 -38.85 -34.93
C ALA A 578 3.21 -38.11 -33.59
N PRO A 579 2.23 -37.39 -33.00
CA PRO A 579 2.25 -37.07 -31.58
C PRO A 579 1.80 -38.30 -30.77
N GLY A 580 2.65 -38.72 -29.83
CA GLY A 580 2.33 -39.73 -28.83
C GLY A 580 1.16 -39.31 -27.95
N ARG A 581 0.28 -40.27 -27.67
CA ARG A 581 -0.86 -40.19 -26.74
C ARG A 581 -0.41 -39.81 -25.32
N ALA A 582 -0.75 -38.59 -24.88
CA ALA A 582 -1.09 -38.16 -23.52
C ALA A 582 -1.44 -36.65 -23.64
N CYS A 583 -2.52 -36.06 -23.16
CA CYS A 583 -3.48 -36.39 -22.13
C CYS A 583 -4.86 -35.87 -22.61
N GLY A 584 -5.69 -36.78 -23.12
CA GLY A 584 -7.12 -36.54 -23.35
C GLY A 584 -7.92 -37.16 -22.21
N SER A 585 -7.48 -37.00 -20.96
CA SER A 585 -8.30 -37.40 -19.83
C SER A 585 -9.51 -36.48 -19.80
N LYS A 586 -10.70 -37.08 -19.98
CA LYS A 586 -11.92 -36.54 -19.39
C LYS A 586 -11.54 -36.11 -17.97
N ILE A 587 -11.74 -34.85 -17.62
CA ILE A 587 -11.78 -34.45 -16.22
C ILE A 587 -12.94 -35.28 -15.65
N GLU A 588 -12.64 -36.39 -15.00
CA GLU A 588 -13.61 -37.10 -14.18
C GLU A 588 -14.18 -36.06 -13.23
N VAL A 589 -15.50 -35.94 -13.22
CA VAL A 589 -16.24 -34.93 -12.48
C VAL A 589 -15.82 -35.05 -11.01
N LEU A 590 -14.88 -34.20 -10.59
CA LEU A 590 -14.50 -34.05 -9.21
C LEU A 590 -15.74 -33.62 -8.42
N ASP A 591 -15.87 -34.13 -7.20
CA ASP A 591 -16.95 -33.82 -6.26
C ASP A 591 -17.16 -32.30 -6.18
N SER A 592 -18.42 -31.86 -6.31
CA SER A 592 -18.80 -30.45 -6.21
C SER A 592 -18.33 -29.80 -4.90
N ASN A 593 -18.24 -30.58 -3.82
CA ASN A 593 -17.78 -30.08 -2.52
C ASN A 593 -16.27 -29.73 -2.51
N LEU A 594 -15.46 -30.44 -3.31
CA LEU A 594 -14.02 -30.20 -3.42
C LEU A 594 -13.74 -28.92 -4.23
N TRP A 595 -14.55 -28.68 -5.27
CA TRP A 595 -14.46 -27.44 -6.04
C TRP A 595 -14.83 -26.22 -5.21
N ASP A 596 -15.87 -26.31 -4.38
CA ASP A 596 -16.25 -25.21 -3.52
C ASP A 596 -15.10 -24.82 -2.54
N GLN A 597 -14.24 -25.76 -2.12
CA GLN A 597 -13.04 -25.47 -1.31
C GLN A 597 -11.93 -24.75 -2.08
N VAL A 598 -11.62 -25.20 -3.30
CA VAL A 598 -10.59 -24.59 -4.15
C VAL A 598 -10.99 -23.18 -4.57
N THR A 599 -12.27 -22.97 -4.86
CA THR A 599 -12.80 -21.65 -5.25
C THR A 599 -12.71 -20.59 -4.16
N GLN A 600 -12.55 -20.97 -2.88
CA GLN A 600 -12.46 -20.00 -1.78
C GLN A 600 -11.15 -19.22 -1.76
N ASN A 601 -10.11 -19.71 -2.43
CA ASN A 601 -8.82 -19.02 -2.54
C ASN A 601 -8.72 -18.15 -3.81
N PHE A 602 -9.80 -18.07 -4.59
CA PHE A 602 -9.85 -17.35 -5.85
C PHE A 602 -10.57 -16.02 -5.67
N ASP A 603 -9.94 -14.94 -6.13
CA ASP A 603 -10.62 -13.66 -6.27
C ASP A 603 -11.45 -13.62 -7.58
N GLN A 604 -12.16 -12.51 -7.83
CA GLN A 604 -12.94 -12.35 -9.07
C GLN A 604 -12.08 -12.46 -10.34
N TYR A 605 -10.80 -12.09 -10.27
CA TYR A 605 -9.88 -12.18 -11.39
C TYR A 605 -9.50 -13.64 -11.67
N ASP A 606 -9.26 -14.43 -10.62
CA ASP A 606 -9.04 -15.87 -10.70
C ASP A 606 -10.25 -16.61 -11.30
N PHE A 607 -11.46 -16.32 -10.81
CA PHE A 607 -12.69 -16.89 -11.37
C PHE A 607 -12.86 -16.54 -12.85
N TYR A 608 -12.60 -15.29 -13.22
CA TYR A 608 -12.64 -14.86 -14.60
C TYR A 608 -11.66 -15.66 -15.45
N ASN A 609 -10.41 -15.78 -15.03
CA ASN A 609 -9.40 -16.55 -15.76
C ASN A 609 -9.78 -18.02 -15.90
N LEU A 610 -10.35 -18.64 -14.87
CA LEU A 610 -10.81 -20.03 -14.91
C LEU A 610 -11.99 -20.25 -15.86
N THR A 611 -12.90 -19.26 -15.99
CA THR A 611 -13.97 -19.33 -16.99
C THR A 611 -13.45 -19.28 -18.43
N LEU A 612 -12.22 -18.83 -18.66
CA LEU A 612 -11.61 -18.77 -20.00
C LEU A 612 -10.88 -20.05 -20.41
N VAL A 613 -10.61 -20.98 -19.47
CA VAL A 613 -9.78 -22.16 -19.74
C VAL A 613 -10.46 -23.16 -20.67
N ASN A 614 -11.71 -23.55 -20.40
CA ASN A 614 -12.51 -24.41 -21.28
C ASN A 614 -14.01 -24.29 -20.98
N LYS A 615 -14.87 -24.87 -21.84
CA LYS A 615 -16.34 -24.80 -21.71
C LYS A 615 -16.87 -25.43 -20.41
N GLN A 616 -16.24 -26.48 -19.88
CA GLN A 616 -16.68 -27.13 -18.64
C GLN A 616 -16.38 -26.24 -17.42
N LEU A 617 -15.18 -25.69 -17.31
CA LEU A 617 -14.78 -24.75 -16.25
C LEU A 617 -15.51 -23.42 -16.39
N ASN A 618 -15.79 -22.95 -17.61
CA ASN A 618 -16.68 -21.83 -17.86
C ASN A 618 -18.05 -22.07 -17.23
N THR A 619 -18.68 -23.21 -17.53
CA THR A 619 -19.99 -23.56 -16.96
C THR A 619 -19.94 -23.66 -15.43
N LEU A 620 -18.86 -24.24 -14.89
CA LEU A 620 -18.69 -24.46 -13.45
C LEU A 620 -18.45 -23.15 -12.69
N PHE A 621 -17.59 -22.28 -13.18
CA PHE A 621 -17.15 -21.08 -12.45
C PHE A 621 -17.91 -19.81 -12.80
N THR A 622 -18.70 -19.79 -13.87
CA THR A 622 -19.56 -18.64 -14.19
C THR A 622 -20.47 -18.31 -13.02
N ARG A 623 -20.99 -19.32 -12.30
CA ARG A 623 -21.82 -19.06 -11.11
C ARG A 623 -21.05 -18.34 -10.00
N HIS A 624 -19.76 -18.63 -9.81
CA HIS A 624 -18.93 -18.02 -8.76
C HIS A 624 -18.42 -16.64 -9.19
N LEU A 625 -18.04 -16.48 -10.46
CA LEU A 625 -17.65 -15.21 -11.05
C LEU A 625 -18.76 -14.16 -10.92
N TYR A 626 -20.01 -14.56 -11.18
CA TYR A 626 -21.15 -13.66 -11.12
C TYR A 626 -21.83 -13.62 -9.74
N PHE A 627 -21.42 -14.45 -8.77
CA PHE A 627 -22.02 -14.53 -7.44
C PHE A 627 -21.97 -13.18 -6.71
N HIS A 628 -20.81 -12.54 -6.76
CA HIS A 628 -20.61 -11.18 -6.28
C HIS A 628 -20.12 -10.33 -7.45
N VAL A 629 -20.85 -9.28 -7.78
CA VAL A 629 -20.42 -8.27 -8.75
C VAL A 629 -19.95 -7.06 -7.96
N ASN A 630 -18.67 -6.66 -8.13
CA ASN A 630 -18.06 -5.54 -7.42
C ASN A 630 -17.51 -4.52 -8.41
N ILE A 631 -17.97 -3.27 -8.31
CA ILE A 631 -17.50 -2.15 -9.13
C ILE A 631 -16.80 -1.16 -8.19
N SER A 632 -15.48 -1.26 -8.09
CA SER A 632 -14.67 -0.48 -7.16
C SER A 632 -13.82 0.61 -7.81
N SER A 633 -13.81 0.70 -9.15
CA SER A 633 -13.07 1.73 -9.90
C SER A 633 -13.86 2.26 -11.10
N LYS A 634 -13.55 3.49 -11.55
CA LYS A 634 -14.21 4.11 -12.71
C LYS A 634 -14.02 3.32 -14.01
N ARG A 635 -12.86 2.67 -14.18
CA ARG A 635 -12.59 1.78 -15.32
C ARG A 635 -13.54 0.58 -15.35
N GLN A 636 -13.82 -0.02 -14.19
CA GLN A 636 -14.79 -1.11 -14.07
C GLN A 636 -16.22 -0.62 -14.31
N GLU A 637 -16.57 0.60 -13.86
CA GLU A 637 -17.87 1.22 -14.13
C GLU A 637 -18.11 1.39 -15.65
N ILE A 638 -17.16 2.00 -16.37
CA ILE A 638 -17.25 2.20 -17.82
C ILE A 638 -17.38 0.84 -18.53
N ALA A 639 -16.56 -0.14 -18.15
CA ALA A 639 -16.64 -1.49 -18.71
C ALA A 639 -17.99 -2.15 -18.43
N PHE A 640 -18.51 -2.02 -17.21
CA PHE A 640 -19.80 -2.56 -16.79
C PHE A 640 -20.98 -1.98 -17.57
N LEU A 641 -20.91 -0.70 -17.90
CA LEU A 641 -21.94 0.00 -18.69
C LEU A 641 -21.90 -0.30 -20.19
N THR A 642 -20.91 -1.06 -20.68
CA THR A 642 -20.92 -1.49 -22.09
C THR A 642 -22.06 -2.49 -22.36
N PRO A 643 -22.68 -2.46 -23.55
CA PRO A 643 -23.75 -3.41 -23.90
C PRO A 643 -23.33 -4.88 -23.77
N ALA A 644 -22.05 -5.18 -24.02
CA ALA A 644 -21.51 -6.53 -23.90
C ALA A 644 -21.48 -7.03 -22.44
N CYS A 645 -21.06 -6.18 -21.50
CA CYS A 645 -21.05 -6.50 -20.07
C CYS A 645 -22.47 -6.56 -19.50
N GLN A 646 -23.36 -5.64 -19.88
CA GLN A 646 -24.77 -5.68 -19.48
C GLN A 646 -25.45 -6.97 -19.96
N ALA A 647 -25.27 -7.33 -21.23
CA ALA A 647 -25.81 -8.58 -21.77
C ALA A 647 -25.21 -9.82 -21.08
N ALA A 648 -23.94 -9.78 -20.68
CA ALA A 648 -23.31 -10.86 -19.94
C ALA A 648 -23.84 -10.97 -18.51
N LEU A 649 -24.08 -9.85 -17.84
CA LEU A 649 -24.71 -9.83 -16.52
C LEU A 649 -26.15 -10.35 -16.59
N LEU A 650 -26.95 -9.89 -17.56
CA LEU A 650 -28.33 -10.35 -17.72
C LEU A 650 -28.39 -11.86 -18.02
N ARG A 651 -27.51 -12.37 -18.89
CA ARG A 651 -27.41 -13.83 -19.18
C ARG A 651 -27.07 -14.67 -17.95
N ASN A 652 -26.27 -14.12 -17.03
CA ASN A 652 -25.78 -14.82 -15.84
C ASN A 652 -26.48 -14.38 -14.55
N SER A 653 -27.54 -13.57 -14.68
CA SER A 653 -28.22 -12.93 -13.58
C SER A 653 -28.73 -13.93 -12.54
N ALA A 654 -29.18 -15.12 -12.96
CA ALA A 654 -29.58 -16.20 -12.06
C ALA A 654 -28.52 -16.57 -11.00
N HIS A 655 -27.25 -16.26 -11.23
CA HIS A 655 -26.14 -16.53 -10.31
C HIS A 655 -25.75 -15.34 -9.44
N THR A 656 -26.16 -14.12 -9.77
CA THR A 656 -25.80 -12.92 -9.00
C THR A 656 -26.57 -12.87 -7.70
N ARG A 657 -25.86 -12.77 -6.57
CA ARG A 657 -26.48 -12.72 -5.23
C ARG A 657 -26.06 -11.47 -4.48
N ARG A 658 -24.82 -11.02 -4.67
CA ARG A 658 -24.27 -9.83 -4.03
C ARG A 658 -23.90 -8.80 -5.07
N PHE A 659 -24.24 -7.54 -4.81
CA PHE A 659 -23.81 -6.42 -5.61
C PHE A 659 -23.15 -5.37 -4.73
N SER A 660 -21.91 -4.99 -5.06
CA SER A 660 -21.21 -3.89 -4.42
C SER A 660 -20.80 -2.86 -5.48
N THR A 661 -21.02 -1.59 -5.22
CA THR A 661 -20.49 -0.53 -6.08
C THR A 661 -20.06 0.67 -5.24
N ARG A 662 -18.95 1.31 -5.65
CA ARG A 662 -18.58 2.66 -5.20
C ARG A 662 -19.04 3.74 -6.19
N SER A 663 -19.70 3.34 -7.28
CA SER A 663 -20.19 4.26 -8.29
C SER A 663 -21.46 4.95 -7.83
N ASP A 664 -21.50 6.26 -8.02
CA ASP A 664 -22.68 7.12 -7.87
C ASP A 664 -23.54 7.16 -9.15
N ASN A 665 -23.11 6.50 -10.23
CA ASN A 665 -23.75 6.59 -11.52
C ASN A 665 -25.10 5.85 -11.53
N PRO A 666 -26.23 6.55 -11.74
CA PRO A 666 -27.56 5.94 -11.73
C PRO A 666 -27.73 4.88 -12.84
N ALA A 667 -26.94 4.95 -13.93
CA ALA A 667 -26.95 3.94 -14.98
C ALA A 667 -26.50 2.56 -14.47
N VAL A 668 -25.62 2.50 -13.47
CA VAL A 668 -25.21 1.24 -12.85
C VAL A 668 -26.41 0.61 -12.14
N LEU A 669 -27.18 1.39 -11.37
CA LEU A 669 -28.39 0.92 -10.71
C LEU A 669 -29.51 0.61 -11.71
N ALA A 670 -29.60 1.32 -12.83
CA ALA A 670 -30.54 1.01 -13.91
C ALA A 670 -30.30 -0.40 -14.48
N VAL A 671 -29.04 -0.79 -14.69
CA VAL A 671 -28.68 -2.15 -15.14
C VAL A 671 -29.07 -3.22 -14.10
N ILE A 672 -28.90 -2.92 -12.81
CA ILE A 672 -29.28 -3.84 -11.72
C ILE A 672 -30.80 -3.97 -11.61
N LYS A 673 -31.55 -2.88 -11.82
CA LYS A 673 -33.02 -2.87 -11.85
C LYS A 673 -33.57 -3.87 -12.89
N ASP A 674 -32.83 -4.09 -13.97
CA ASP A 674 -33.22 -5.03 -15.02
C ASP A 674 -32.94 -6.51 -14.68
N LEU A 675 -32.21 -6.82 -13.60
CA LEU A 675 -32.01 -8.20 -13.15
C LEU A 675 -33.34 -8.87 -12.80
N PRO A 676 -33.51 -10.19 -13.07
CA PRO A 676 -34.74 -10.92 -12.74
C PRO A 676 -35.12 -10.84 -11.27
N GLN A 677 -36.41 -11.01 -10.98
CA GLN A 677 -36.97 -10.92 -9.64
C GLN A 677 -36.36 -11.96 -8.68
N GLY A 678 -36.07 -11.56 -7.45
CA GLY A 678 -35.64 -12.47 -6.36
C GLY A 678 -34.20 -12.99 -6.45
N VAL A 679 -33.37 -12.34 -7.24
CA VAL A 679 -32.00 -12.76 -7.52
C VAL A 679 -31.01 -12.17 -6.50
N LEU A 680 -31.19 -10.92 -6.09
CA LEU A 680 -30.27 -10.23 -5.19
C LEU A 680 -30.60 -10.48 -3.73
N THR A 681 -29.58 -10.79 -2.93
CA THR A 681 -29.67 -10.95 -1.48
C THR A 681 -28.91 -9.88 -0.71
N TYR A 682 -27.99 -9.16 -1.36
CA TYR A 682 -27.14 -8.14 -0.72
C TYR A 682 -26.79 -6.99 -1.68
N ILE A 683 -26.92 -5.76 -1.21
CA ILE A 683 -26.51 -4.54 -1.93
C ILE A 683 -25.65 -3.67 -1.02
N ASN A 684 -24.45 -3.31 -1.47
CA ASN A 684 -23.56 -2.37 -0.80
C ASN A 684 -23.20 -1.21 -1.73
N LEU A 685 -23.63 -0.02 -1.35
CA LEU A 685 -23.25 1.24 -1.97
C LEU A 685 -22.15 1.85 -1.08
N GLY A 686 -20.90 1.85 -1.57
CA GLY A 686 -19.73 2.27 -0.81
C GLY A 686 -19.72 3.77 -0.48
N SER A 687 -18.78 4.18 0.38
CA SER A 687 -18.67 5.51 1.01
C SER A 687 -18.72 6.70 0.06
N ASP A 688 -18.35 6.49 -1.20
CA ASP A 688 -18.16 7.56 -2.18
C ASP A 688 -19.40 7.75 -3.08
N ALA A 689 -20.42 6.89 -2.94
CA ALA A 689 -21.59 6.86 -3.82
C ALA A 689 -22.65 7.88 -3.39
N ARG A 690 -22.76 9.01 -4.10
CA ARG A 690 -23.88 9.96 -3.90
C ARG A 690 -25.17 9.42 -4.50
N LEU A 691 -26.19 9.23 -3.67
CA LEU A 691 -27.51 8.77 -4.11
C LEU A 691 -28.30 9.94 -4.72
N THR A 692 -28.24 10.10 -6.04
CA THR A 692 -29.14 11.00 -6.78
C THR A 692 -30.61 10.56 -6.65
N ALA A 693 -31.57 11.46 -6.88
CA ALA A 693 -32.99 11.11 -6.87
C ALA A 693 -33.31 9.96 -7.84
N LEU A 694 -32.68 9.95 -9.01
CA LEU A 694 -32.80 8.88 -10.01
C LEU A 694 -32.18 7.57 -9.51
N ALA A 695 -31.02 7.62 -8.86
CA ALA A 695 -30.41 6.45 -8.22
C ALA A 695 -31.33 5.83 -7.16
N VAL A 696 -32.04 6.67 -6.39
CA VAL A 696 -33.03 6.22 -5.40
C VAL A 696 -34.28 5.63 -6.04
N GLU A 697 -34.79 6.18 -7.13
CA GLU A 697 -35.88 5.55 -7.88
C GLU A 697 -35.48 4.17 -8.42
N HIS A 698 -34.25 4.03 -8.92
CA HIS A 698 -33.72 2.73 -9.33
C HIS A 698 -33.56 1.79 -8.13
N LEU A 699 -33.07 2.27 -6.99
CA LEU A 699 -32.93 1.47 -5.77
C LEU A 699 -34.29 0.99 -5.25
N ILE A 700 -35.30 1.86 -5.24
CA ILE A 700 -36.70 1.52 -4.90
C ILE A 700 -37.19 0.40 -5.81
N ALA A 701 -37.03 0.56 -7.13
CA ALA A 701 -37.46 -0.46 -8.08
C ALA A 701 -36.69 -1.79 -7.92
N ILE A 702 -35.41 -1.74 -7.58
CA ILE A 702 -34.61 -2.94 -7.27
C ILE A 702 -35.15 -3.64 -6.03
N LEU A 703 -35.46 -2.89 -4.97
CA LEU A 703 -36.00 -3.43 -3.71
C LEU A 703 -37.39 -4.04 -3.92
N GLU A 704 -38.29 -3.34 -4.64
CA GLU A 704 -39.62 -3.85 -5.00
C GLU A 704 -39.56 -5.14 -5.82
N LYS A 705 -38.56 -5.25 -6.70
CA LYS A 705 -38.32 -6.44 -7.52
C LYS A 705 -37.53 -7.53 -6.79
N ASN A 706 -36.94 -7.28 -5.62
CA ASN A 706 -36.13 -8.27 -4.92
C ASN A 706 -36.49 -8.28 -3.42
N PRO A 707 -37.64 -8.87 -3.06
CA PRO A 707 -38.12 -8.88 -1.67
C PRO A 707 -37.23 -9.68 -0.70
N PHE A 708 -36.25 -10.43 -1.21
CA PHE A 708 -35.30 -11.26 -0.45
C PHE A 708 -33.94 -10.59 -0.20
N ILE A 709 -33.80 -9.28 -0.43
CA ILE A 709 -32.60 -8.55 -0.04
C ILE A 709 -32.51 -8.57 1.50
N LEU A 710 -31.51 -9.28 2.02
CA LEU A 710 -31.31 -9.50 3.45
C LEU A 710 -30.54 -8.36 4.12
N SER A 711 -29.70 -7.65 3.36
CA SER A 711 -28.94 -6.52 3.84
C SER A 711 -28.70 -5.48 2.76
N LEU A 712 -28.97 -4.22 3.12
CA LEU A 712 -28.70 -3.03 2.34
C LEU A 712 -27.77 -2.13 3.15
N ARG A 713 -26.58 -1.87 2.61
CA ARG A 713 -25.59 -0.96 3.20
C ARG A 713 -25.41 0.23 2.25
N VAL A 714 -25.60 1.44 2.79
CA VAL A 714 -25.36 2.71 2.09
C VAL A 714 -24.40 3.52 2.95
N LEU A 715 -23.13 3.59 2.56
CA LEU A 715 -22.08 4.30 3.29
C LEU A 715 -21.86 5.70 2.70
N GLY A 716 -21.70 6.72 3.55
CA GLY A 716 -21.07 8.01 3.21
C GLY A 716 -21.76 8.87 2.15
N ALA A 717 -23.02 8.59 1.81
CA ALA A 717 -23.76 9.35 0.82
C ALA A 717 -24.35 10.62 1.46
N PRO A 718 -23.85 11.84 1.19
CA PRO A 718 -24.59 13.04 1.55
C PRO A 718 -25.95 12.97 0.85
N PHE A 719 -27.03 12.89 1.63
CA PHE A 719 -28.38 12.97 1.12
C PHE A 719 -28.65 14.43 0.72
N ASP A 720 -28.25 14.84 -0.49
CA ASP A 720 -28.75 16.10 -1.12
C ASP A 720 -30.24 15.99 -1.52
N MET A 721 -30.91 14.94 -1.08
CA MET A 721 -32.31 14.67 -1.36
C MET A 721 -33.21 15.37 -0.35
N GLY A 722 -34.24 16.05 -0.84
CA GLY A 722 -35.37 16.40 0.00
C GLY A 722 -35.96 15.16 0.70
N LEU A 723 -36.41 15.32 1.94
CA LEU A 723 -37.02 14.29 2.81
C LEU A 723 -38.05 13.38 2.10
N LYS A 724 -38.68 13.85 1.02
CA LYS A 724 -39.61 13.08 0.20
C LYS A 724 -38.99 11.83 -0.45
N SER A 725 -37.76 11.89 -0.93
CA SER A 725 -37.10 10.76 -1.61
C SER A 725 -36.56 9.73 -0.63
N VAL A 726 -36.01 10.18 0.50
CA VAL A 726 -35.66 9.31 1.64
C VAL A 726 -36.94 8.64 2.17
N GLY A 727 -38.01 9.40 2.38
CA GLY A 727 -39.31 8.86 2.75
C GLY A 727 -39.90 7.89 1.73
N ALA A 728 -39.68 8.11 0.42
CA ALA A 728 -40.10 7.19 -0.63
C ALA A 728 -39.31 5.87 -0.59
N LEU A 729 -37.99 5.93 -0.40
CA LEU A 729 -37.13 4.76 -0.22
C LEU A 729 -37.53 3.95 1.01
N LEU A 730 -37.76 4.63 2.13
CA LEU A 730 -38.19 4.00 3.37
C LEU A 730 -39.61 3.42 3.28
N ARG A 731 -40.55 4.08 2.58
CA ARG A 731 -41.87 3.51 2.29
C ARG A 731 -41.83 2.33 1.32
N ALA A 732 -40.87 2.29 0.40
CA ALA A 732 -40.66 1.14 -0.47
C ALA A 732 -40.12 -0.06 0.31
N ILE A 733 -39.17 0.19 1.22
CA ILE A 733 -38.67 -0.78 2.22
C ILE A 733 -39.82 -1.30 3.08
N GLY A 734 -40.69 -0.43 3.60
CA GLY A 734 -41.86 -0.85 4.40
C GLY A 734 -42.91 -1.66 3.61
N ARG A 735 -43.18 -1.28 2.35
CA ARG A 735 -44.20 -1.94 1.50
C ARG A 735 -43.81 -3.32 0.99
N THR A 736 -42.52 -3.65 0.96
CA THR A 736 -42.03 -4.91 0.41
C THR A 736 -42.20 -6.13 1.34
N GLN A 737 -42.86 -5.98 2.51
CA GLN A 737 -43.04 -7.06 3.51
C GLN A 737 -41.72 -7.80 3.79
N MET A 738 -40.70 -7.05 4.21
CA MET A 738 -39.29 -7.41 4.08
C MET A 738 -38.78 -8.50 5.04
N PHE A 739 -37.85 -9.32 4.53
CA PHE A 739 -36.82 -10.08 5.29
C PHE A 739 -35.51 -9.27 5.43
N LEU A 740 -35.57 -7.93 5.37
CA LEU A 740 -34.40 -7.08 5.49
C LEU A 740 -33.95 -7.08 6.95
N ARG A 741 -32.96 -7.90 7.27
CA ARG A 741 -32.47 -8.05 8.65
C ARG A 741 -31.56 -6.90 9.06
N ARG A 742 -30.87 -6.27 8.10
CA ARG A 742 -29.84 -5.25 8.39
C ARG A 742 -29.93 -4.07 7.40
N LEU A 743 -30.23 -2.88 7.94
CA LEU A 743 -30.14 -1.60 7.23
C LEU A 743 -29.06 -0.73 7.88
N GLU A 744 -28.09 -0.28 7.09
CA GLU A 744 -27.04 0.64 7.54
C GLU A 744 -27.00 1.88 6.65
N LEU A 745 -27.25 3.04 7.26
CA LEU A 745 -27.19 4.35 6.65
C LEU A 745 -26.15 5.19 7.41
N PHE A 746 -25.00 5.46 6.80
CA PHE A 746 -23.91 6.24 7.41
C PHE A 746 -23.79 7.62 6.77
N GLU A 747 -23.73 8.66 7.62
CA GLU A 747 -23.39 10.07 7.32
C GLU A 747 -24.25 10.73 6.25
N GLY A 748 -25.32 11.39 6.67
CA GLY A 748 -26.04 12.34 5.83
C GLY A 748 -26.72 13.44 6.63
N HIS A 749 -26.68 14.66 6.09
CA HIS A 749 -27.36 15.84 6.62
C HIS A 749 -28.88 15.67 6.47
N LEU A 750 -29.57 15.21 7.52
CA LEU A 750 -31.03 15.26 7.55
C LEU A 750 -31.46 16.69 7.89
N GLY A 751 -31.76 17.48 6.85
CA GLY A 751 -32.45 18.76 7.02
C GLY A 751 -33.73 18.55 7.84
N ILE A 752 -33.92 19.39 8.86
CA ILE A 752 -34.87 19.24 9.96
C ILE A 752 -36.26 18.77 9.48
N ALA A 753 -36.63 17.55 9.85
CA ALA A 753 -37.99 17.05 9.73
C ALA A 753 -38.85 17.58 10.89
N HIS A 754 -40.15 17.78 10.64
CA HIS A 754 -41.09 17.96 11.73
C HIS A 754 -41.14 16.65 12.56
N PRO A 755 -41.13 16.67 13.90
CA PRO A 755 -41.08 15.48 14.76
C PRO A 755 -42.15 14.41 14.48
N ALA A 756 -43.22 14.77 13.77
CA ALA A 756 -44.28 13.87 13.32
C ALA A 756 -43.81 12.87 12.23
N ASP A 757 -42.95 13.30 11.31
CA ASP A 757 -42.48 12.45 10.20
C ASP A 757 -41.49 11.39 10.69
N LEU A 758 -40.63 11.76 11.65
CA LEU A 758 -39.72 10.82 12.35
C LEU A 758 -40.50 9.79 13.17
N ARG A 759 -41.62 10.19 13.77
CA ARG A 759 -42.49 9.28 14.52
C ARG A 759 -43.17 8.25 13.61
N GLU A 760 -43.78 8.70 12.52
CA GLU A 760 -44.39 7.82 11.51
C GLU A 760 -43.35 6.85 10.92
N PHE A 761 -42.12 7.34 10.70
CA PHE A 761 -40.98 6.52 10.29
C PHE A 761 -40.66 5.40 11.29
N PHE A 762 -40.43 5.71 12.56
CA PHE A 762 -40.07 4.70 13.55
C PHE A 762 -41.21 3.72 13.84
N GLU A 763 -42.46 4.19 13.83
CA GLU A 763 -43.64 3.31 14.01
C GLU A 763 -43.81 2.34 12.82
N THR A 764 -43.50 2.76 11.58
CA THR A 764 -43.62 1.90 10.40
C THR A 764 -42.46 0.89 10.26
N VAL A 765 -41.24 1.29 10.65
CA VAL A 765 -40.01 0.50 10.38
C VAL A 765 -39.66 -0.46 11.53
N SER A 766 -40.04 -0.14 12.78
CA SER A 766 -39.67 -0.93 13.97
C SER A 766 -40.30 -2.31 14.07
N GLU A 767 -41.40 -2.57 13.36
CA GLU A 767 -42.05 -3.88 13.37
C GLU A 767 -41.28 -4.96 12.58
N HIS A 768 -40.29 -4.59 11.75
CA HIS A 768 -39.72 -5.50 10.73
C HIS A 768 -38.17 -5.56 10.64
N LEU A 769 -37.41 -4.76 11.39
CA LEU A 769 -35.92 -4.76 11.33
C LEU A 769 -35.28 -5.44 12.55
N GLU A 770 -34.30 -6.33 12.32
CA GLU A 770 -33.42 -6.88 13.38
C GLU A 770 -32.27 -5.92 13.75
N TYR A 771 -31.81 -5.11 12.80
CA TYR A 771 -30.72 -4.14 12.98
C TYR A 771 -30.89 -2.90 12.10
N LEU A 772 -30.89 -1.72 12.74
CA LEU A 772 -30.96 -0.41 12.10
C LEU A 772 -29.85 0.49 12.66
N SER A 773 -28.85 0.83 11.85
CA SER A 773 -27.85 1.83 12.21
C SER A 773 -28.03 3.08 11.36
N ILE A 774 -28.27 4.22 12.00
CA ILE A 774 -28.39 5.54 11.36
C ILE A 774 -27.42 6.48 12.08
N ARG A 775 -26.44 7.03 11.36
CA ARG A 775 -25.52 8.05 11.90
C ARG A 775 -25.86 9.42 11.29
N CYS A 776 -26.40 10.33 12.09
CA CYS A 776 -26.74 11.70 11.68
C CYS A 776 -25.72 12.69 12.23
N THR A 777 -25.21 13.60 11.40
CA THR A 777 -24.41 14.75 11.83
C THR A 777 -25.27 16.02 11.69
N THR A 778 -25.39 16.81 12.76
CA THR A 778 -26.08 18.11 12.73
C THR A 778 -25.06 19.22 12.53
N ASP A 779 -25.31 20.16 11.61
CA ASP A 779 -24.52 21.39 11.51
C ASP A 779 -24.65 22.21 12.79
N SER A 780 -23.62 23.01 13.09
CA SER A 780 -23.40 23.80 14.30
C SER A 780 -24.38 24.97 14.54
N HIS A 781 -25.67 24.79 14.29
CA HIS A 781 -26.71 25.63 14.87
C HIS A 781 -27.30 24.91 16.08
N VAL A 782 -27.10 25.54 17.25
CA VAL A 782 -27.46 25.04 18.58
C VAL A 782 -28.92 24.56 18.59
N LEU A 783 -29.12 23.24 18.57
CA LEU A 783 -30.37 22.65 19.03
C LEU A 783 -30.45 22.94 20.53
N SER A 784 -31.56 23.50 20.97
CA SER A 784 -31.84 23.62 22.40
C SER A 784 -31.94 22.22 23.02
N ALA A 785 -31.60 22.11 24.31
CA ALA A 785 -31.77 20.85 25.05
C ALA A 785 -33.20 20.28 24.93
N ASP A 786 -34.21 21.15 24.81
CA ASP A 786 -35.61 20.79 24.64
C ASP A 786 -35.92 20.15 23.28
N GLU A 787 -35.24 20.57 22.21
CA GLU A 787 -35.39 19.97 20.87
C GLU A 787 -34.74 18.57 20.81
N ILE A 788 -33.59 18.40 21.47
CA ILE A 788 -32.94 17.08 21.62
C ILE A 788 -33.82 16.13 22.45
N VAL A 789 -34.43 16.62 23.53
CA VAL A 789 -35.39 15.86 24.35
C VAL A 789 -36.67 15.52 23.58
N ALA A 790 -37.18 16.44 22.76
CA ALA A 790 -38.34 16.20 21.91
C ALA A 790 -38.08 15.15 20.82
N MET A 791 -36.86 15.10 20.26
CA MET A 791 -36.42 14.09 19.28
C MET A 791 -36.16 12.71 19.90
N THR A 792 -35.66 12.64 21.13
CA THR A 792 -35.29 11.38 21.80
C THR A 792 -36.47 10.64 22.44
N LYS A 793 -37.56 11.35 22.80
CA LYS A 793 -38.77 10.74 23.41
C LYS A 793 -39.47 9.68 22.53
N PRO A 794 -39.72 9.91 21.23
CA PRO A 794 -40.31 8.91 20.34
C PRO A 794 -39.42 7.67 20.18
N ILE A 795 -38.10 7.88 20.09
CA ILE A 795 -37.07 6.83 19.97
C ILE A 795 -37.09 5.90 21.19
N GLN A 796 -37.09 6.46 22.39
CA GLN A 796 -37.17 5.68 23.64
C GLN A 796 -38.50 4.92 23.76
N GLY A 797 -39.59 5.48 23.24
CA GLY A 797 -40.89 4.81 23.18
C GLY A 797 -40.89 3.58 22.27
N VAL A 798 -40.16 3.63 21.16
CA VAL A 798 -40.04 2.54 20.18
C VAL A 798 -39.08 1.45 20.67
N GLN A 799 -37.93 1.81 21.25
CA GLN A 799 -37.02 0.84 21.90
C GLN A 799 -37.70 0.08 23.05
N LYS A 800 -38.57 0.74 23.83
CA LYS A 800 -39.37 0.08 24.87
C LYS A 800 -40.42 -0.90 24.32
N LYS A 801 -40.97 -0.65 23.13
CA LYS A 801 -41.94 -1.54 22.48
C LYS A 801 -41.28 -2.70 21.73
N HIS A 802 -40.04 -2.53 21.26
CA HIS A 802 -39.32 -3.50 20.41
C HIS A 802 -37.90 -3.77 20.94
N PRO A 803 -37.73 -4.65 21.94
CA PRO A 803 -36.45 -4.87 22.64
C PRO A 803 -35.35 -5.54 21.79
N TYR A 804 -35.65 -5.94 20.55
CA TYR A 804 -34.70 -6.55 19.61
C TYR A 804 -33.94 -5.52 18.74
N LEU A 805 -34.33 -4.24 18.76
CA LEU A 805 -33.58 -3.15 18.11
C LEU A 805 -32.30 -2.86 18.91
N ARG A 806 -31.15 -3.44 18.48
CA ARG A 806 -29.93 -3.48 19.29
C ARG A 806 -29.14 -2.16 19.41
N THR A 807 -29.31 -1.19 18.50
CA THR A 807 -28.62 0.11 18.64
C THR A 807 -29.32 1.22 17.84
N LEU A 808 -29.75 2.31 18.48
CA LEU A 808 -30.04 3.58 17.79
C LEU A 808 -29.24 4.67 18.51
N ARG A 809 -28.25 5.29 17.86
CA ARG A 809 -27.40 6.35 18.44
C ARG A 809 -27.57 7.63 17.63
N LEU A 810 -28.01 8.69 18.29
CA LEU A 810 -27.82 10.07 17.85
C LEU A 810 -26.51 10.54 18.49
N ASP A 811 -25.59 11.08 17.72
CA ASP A 811 -24.25 11.48 18.18
C ASP A 811 -24.20 13.02 18.32
N PRO A 812 -24.38 13.60 19.52
CA PRO A 812 -24.21 15.03 19.71
C PRO A 812 -22.73 15.34 19.92
N SER A 813 -22.03 15.76 18.88
CA SER A 813 -20.67 16.30 19.02
C SER A 813 -20.73 17.69 19.68
N LEU A 814 -20.53 17.77 21.00
CA LEU A 814 -20.24 19.01 21.74
C LEU A 814 -18.80 18.97 22.25
N PRO A 815 -18.00 20.05 22.17
CA PRO A 815 -16.74 20.16 22.87
C PRO A 815 -16.97 20.31 24.39
N GLU A 816 -16.20 19.59 25.19
CA GLU A 816 -16.35 19.38 26.64
C GLU A 816 -16.05 20.61 27.54
N GLN A 817 -16.13 21.85 27.03
CA GLN A 817 -15.59 23.03 27.73
C GLN A 817 -16.59 24.01 28.38
N GLU A 818 -17.90 23.77 28.37
CA GLU A 818 -18.88 24.71 28.97
C GLU A 818 -19.84 24.08 30.00
N TRP A 819 -19.37 23.15 30.84
CA TRP A 819 -20.17 22.60 31.95
C TRP A 819 -19.64 22.91 33.36
N LEU A 820 -18.59 23.73 33.47
CA LEU A 820 -18.08 24.25 34.74
C LEU A 820 -18.29 25.75 34.80
N ASP A 821 -19.56 26.17 34.91
CA ASP A 821 -19.99 27.41 35.60
C ASP A 821 -21.49 27.63 35.37
N SER A 822 -22.35 26.92 36.09
CA SER A 822 -23.62 27.47 36.57
C SER A 822 -24.41 26.49 37.43
N ASN A 823 -24.98 27.04 38.51
CA ASN A 823 -25.99 26.51 39.41
C ASN A 823 -25.53 25.63 40.60
N GLU A 824 -25.00 26.35 41.59
CA GLU A 824 -25.42 26.18 42.98
C GLU A 824 -26.96 26.29 43.12
N ASN A 825 -27.60 25.23 43.63
CA ASN A 825 -28.71 25.25 44.62
C ASN A 825 -29.61 24.00 44.50
N GLY A 826 -29.48 23.05 45.46
CA GLY A 826 -30.57 22.12 45.80
C GLY A 826 -30.12 20.68 46.10
N PRO A 827 -30.76 19.98 47.06
CA PRO A 827 -30.05 19.10 47.99
C PRO A 827 -29.99 17.62 47.59
N LYS A 828 -28.90 16.97 48.03
CA LYS A 828 -28.71 15.51 48.11
C LYS A 828 -29.83 14.83 48.94
N PRO A 829 -29.98 13.50 48.81
CA PRO A 829 -29.47 12.67 49.91
C PRO A 829 -28.73 11.39 49.47
N TRP A 830 -27.70 11.06 50.24
CA TRP A 830 -26.98 9.77 50.27
C TRP A 830 -27.71 8.77 51.19
N PRO A 831 -27.38 7.46 51.15
CA PRO A 831 -26.47 6.90 52.18
C PRO A 831 -25.47 5.86 51.59
N MET A 832 -24.16 5.95 51.89
CA MET A 832 -23.41 5.36 53.04
C MET A 832 -23.13 3.84 52.92
N ILE A 833 -21.84 3.45 52.85
CA ILE A 833 -21.16 2.41 53.67
C ILE A 833 -19.62 2.53 53.45
N LEU A 834 -18.89 2.22 54.52
CA LEU A 834 -17.55 2.62 54.96
C LEU A 834 -16.33 1.81 54.42
N VAL A 835 -15.17 2.48 54.51
CA VAL A 835 -13.76 2.05 54.50
C VAL A 835 -13.38 1.30 55.82
N PRO A 836 -12.19 0.65 55.99
CA PRO A 836 -11.02 1.36 56.57
C PRO A 836 -9.60 0.84 56.18
N PHE A 837 -8.57 1.58 56.68
CA PHE A 837 -7.08 1.44 56.71
C PHE A 837 -6.33 2.27 55.65
N LEU A 838 -5.42 3.23 55.93
CA LEU A 838 -4.70 3.66 57.14
C LEU A 838 -4.21 5.13 57.01
N GLU A 839 -4.19 5.83 58.14
CA GLU A 839 -3.45 7.07 58.41
C GLU A 839 -1.96 6.80 58.69
N GLY A 840 -1.10 7.79 58.41
CA GLY A 840 0.31 7.75 58.83
C GLY A 840 1.11 8.99 58.44
N CYS A 841 1.09 9.98 59.34
CA CYS A 841 2.08 11.05 59.56
C CYS A 841 2.12 12.29 58.64
N SER A 842 1.96 13.41 59.35
CA SER A 842 1.99 14.82 59.02
C SER A 842 3.40 15.43 59.14
N ASP A 843 3.45 16.71 58.79
CA ASP A 843 4.40 17.76 59.20
C ASP A 843 5.67 17.93 58.36
N GLU A 844 5.63 18.92 57.46
CA GLU A 844 6.45 20.15 57.59
C GLU A 844 6.15 21.17 56.47
N LEU A 845 6.22 22.45 56.85
CA LEU A 845 6.33 23.67 56.02
C LEU A 845 5.05 24.34 55.49
N GLN A 846 4.49 25.19 56.35
CA GLN A 846 3.94 26.50 55.97
C GLN A 846 5.06 27.41 55.44
N THR A 847 4.82 28.18 54.38
CA THR A 847 4.67 29.66 54.43
C THR A 847 4.80 30.32 53.04
N PHE A 848 3.97 31.35 52.84
CA PHE A 848 4.02 32.41 51.82
C PHE A 848 3.50 32.13 50.40
N ASP A 849 2.17 32.17 50.29
CA ASP A 849 1.48 32.94 49.23
C ASP A 849 1.13 34.33 49.80
N ASP A 850 1.29 35.36 48.97
CA ASP A 850 0.43 36.56 48.87
C ASP A 850 1.21 37.71 48.22
N TYR A 851 0.94 38.00 46.94
CA TYR A 851 0.81 39.37 46.44
C TYR A 851 0.20 39.35 45.03
N GLU A 852 -1.13 39.49 44.96
CA GLU A 852 -1.82 39.98 43.76
C GLU A 852 -1.68 41.50 43.66
N GLY A 853 -1.42 41.99 42.45
CA GLY A 853 -1.42 43.43 42.13
C GLY A 853 -1.60 43.63 40.62
N PRO A 854 -2.62 44.40 40.18
CA PRO A 854 -3.10 44.41 38.79
C PRO A 854 -2.36 45.44 37.92
N MET A 855 -2.30 45.22 36.61
CA MET A 855 -2.10 46.32 35.67
C MET A 855 -2.84 46.17 34.35
N ASP A 856 -3.22 47.36 33.90
CA ASP A 856 -4.23 47.79 32.96
C ASP A 856 -3.73 47.84 31.50
N ASP A 857 -4.68 47.98 30.58
CA ASP A 857 -4.57 48.06 29.14
C ASP A 857 -3.73 49.26 28.65
N SER A 858 -2.78 49.04 27.72
CA SER A 858 -2.66 49.89 26.52
C SER A 858 -1.68 49.37 25.46
N ASN A 859 -2.23 49.33 24.25
CA ASN A 859 -1.71 49.13 22.90
C ASN A 859 -0.22 49.37 22.52
N GLN A 860 0.20 48.50 21.59
CA GLN A 860 1.07 48.72 20.41
C GLN A 860 2.61 48.51 20.47
N ARG A 861 3.02 47.45 19.73
CA ARG A 861 4.19 47.33 18.84
C ARG A 861 5.55 47.82 19.38
N ARG A 862 6.38 46.88 19.83
CA ARG A 862 7.76 46.62 19.33
C ARG A 862 8.41 45.43 20.06
N ARG A 863 9.19 44.65 19.32
CA ARG A 863 10.03 43.53 19.79
C ARG A 863 10.97 43.99 20.92
N PRO A 864 11.15 43.23 22.02
CA PRO A 864 12.26 43.46 22.92
C PRO A 864 13.35 42.40 22.72
N SER A 865 14.49 42.85 22.22
CA SER A 865 15.79 42.33 22.56
C SER A 865 16.07 42.69 24.02
N TRP A 866 16.21 41.75 24.96
CA TRP A 866 16.93 41.93 26.26
C TRP A 866 17.40 40.57 26.80
N ILE A 867 18.68 40.25 26.64
CA ILE A 867 19.47 39.40 27.55
C ILE A 867 20.79 40.14 27.79
N HIS A 868 20.75 41.11 28.69
CA HIS A 868 21.93 41.63 29.37
C HIS A 868 21.44 42.26 30.66
N GLU A 869 21.38 41.48 31.75
CA GLU A 869 21.45 41.98 33.13
C GLU A 869 21.24 40.85 34.17
N TYR A 870 22.15 39.87 34.27
CA TYR A 870 22.33 39.09 35.52
C TYR A 870 23.79 38.61 35.65
N PRO A 871 24.66 39.36 36.34
CA PRO A 871 26.08 39.01 36.54
C PRO A 871 26.32 37.77 37.40
N GLU A 872 25.34 37.35 38.19
CA GLU A 872 25.46 36.30 39.20
C GLU A 872 25.39 34.89 38.60
N VAL A 873 24.64 34.71 37.50
CA VAL A 873 24.58 33.44 36.72
C VAL A 873 25.90 33.16 36.02
N ARG A 874 26.65 34.21 35.66
CA ARG A 874 27.97 34.11 35.00
C ARG A 874 29.09 33.68 35.98
N ALA A 875 28.88 33.86 37.28
CA ALA A 875 29.83 33.42 38.31
C ALA A 875 29.65 31.95 38.69
N ALA A 876 28.42 31.42 38.63
CA ALA A 876 28.13 30.00 38.87
C ALA A 876 28.63 29.09 37.73
N LEU A 877 28.52 29.54 36.47
CA LEU A 877 28.95 28.76 35.30
C LEU A 877 30.47 28.68 35.11
N LYS A 878 31.26 29.55 35.77
CA LYS A 878 32.74 29.52 35.69
C LYS A 878 33.39 28.44 36.58
N LYS A 879 32.63 27.75 37.44
CA LYS A 879 33.16 26.73 38.37
C LYS A 879 32.94 25.27 37.94
N LEU A 880 32.27 25.00 36.82
CA LEU A 880 31.84 23.63 36.45
C LEU A 880 32.41 23.10 35.13
N ILE A 881 33.44 23.72 34.55
CA ILE A 881 34.05 23.22 33.30
C ILE A 881 35.57 23.07 33.44
N PRO A 882 36.11 21.83 33.32
CA PRO A 882 37.54 21.56 33.33
C PRO A 882 38.31 22.16 32.14
N VAL A 883 39.57 22.50 32.41
CA VAL A 883 40.49 23.38 31.68
C VAL A 883 40.87 22.94 30.25
N LYS A 884 40.47 21.76 29.78
CA LYS A 884 40.87 21.24 28.44
C LYS A 884 40.01 21.68 27.26
N PHE A 885 39.03 22.55 27.48
CA PHE A 885 38.14 23.07 26.42
C PHE A 885 38.40 24.55 26.06
N ARG A 886 39.56 25.09 26.47
CA ARG A 886 39.87 26.52 26.36
C ARG A 886 40.79 26.94 25.21
N GLU A 887 41.23 26.01 24.36
CA GLU A 887 42.23 26.30 23.31
C GLU A 887 41.75 26.11 21.87
N LEU A 888 40.44 25.95 21.61
CA LEU A 888 39.97 25.65 20.24
C LEU A 888 38.95 26.60 19.61
N LEU A 889 38.58 27.69 20.28
CA LEU A 889 37.64 28.66 19.72
C LEU A 889 38.07 30.05 20.18
N PHE A 890 38.97 30.71 19.45
CA PHE A 890 39.06 32.16 19.21
C PHE A 890 40.45 32.53 18.65
N ASP A 891 40.57 32.59 17.32
CA ASP A 891 41.45 33.53 16.59
C ASP A 891 40.94 33.56 15.14
N ALA A 892 40.30 34.67 14.72
CA ALA A 892 40.87 35.73 13.86
C ALA A 892 40.91 35.30 12.37
N ARG A 893 40.54 36.08 11.36
CA ARG A 893 40.05 37.47 11.17
C ARG A 893 39.54 37.55 9.73
N GLU A 894 38.62 38.48 9.48
CA GLU A 894 38.33 39.03 8.16
C GLU A 894 39.54 39.87 7.67
N ASP A 895 40.00 39.61 6.45
CA ASP A 895 40.14 40.58 5.34
C ASP A 895 41.28 40.26 4.34
N GLU A 896 40.91 40.45 3.06
CA GLU A 896 41.71 40.66 1.84
C GLU A 896 42.61 39.52 1.31
N TRP A 897 42.44 39.17 0.01
CA TRP A 897 43.45 39.31 -1.06
C TRP A 897 42.89 38.86 -2.42
N GLU A 898 43.50 39.42 -3.47
CA GLU A 898 42.98 39.74 -4.79
C GLU A 898 42.94 38.59 -5.83
N PHE A 899 42.16 38.84 -6.88
CA PHE A 899 42.17 38.19 -8.20
C PHE A 899 43.58 38.15 -8.83
N ARG A 900 44.09 36.95 -9.14
CA ARG A 900 44.99 36.63 -10.28
C ARG A 900 45.15 35.12 -10.45
N ASP A 901 45.40 34.71 -11.70
CA ASP A 901 45.69 33.35 -12.19
C ASP A 901 44.53 32.39 -12.49
N MET A 902 43.87 32.67 -13.63
CA MET A 902 43.04 31.72 -14.37
C MET A 902 43.70 31.23 -15.68
N ASP A 903 45.00 31.50 -15.90
CA ASP A 903 45.73 31.11 -17.12
C ASP A 903 46.63 29.87 -16.98
N ALA A 904 46.78 29.29 -15.78
CA ALA A 904 47.60 28.08 -15.58
C ALA A 904 46.83 26.75 -15.75
N ALA A 905 45.49 26.77 -15.78
CA ALA A 905 44.67 25.57 -15.92
C ALA A 905 44.40 25.15 -17.39
N MET A 906 44.83 25.97 -18.36
CA MET A 906 44.56 25.77 -19.79
C MET A 906 45.64 24.98 -20.55
N GLN A 907 46.80 24.66 -19.94
CA GLN A 907 47.89 23.95 -20.64
C GLN A 907 48.03 22.46 -20.33
N VAL A 908 47.26 21.89 -19.39
CA VAL A 908 47.37 20.46 -19.05
C VAL A 908 46.40 19.57 -19.85
N TYR A 909 45.37 20.14 -20.49
CA TYR A 909 44.36 19.37 -21.23
C TYR A 909 44.62 19.23 -22.74
N GLN A 910 45.74 19.74 -23.26
CA GLN A 910 46.08 19.65 -24.68
C GLN A 910 46.90 18.40 -25.07
N VAL A 911 47.16 17.48 -24.13
CA VAL A 911 48.02 16.29 -24.36
C VAL A 911 47.23 14.98 -24.56
N MET A 912 45.90 14.96 -24.41
CA MET A 912 45.10 13.72 -24.56
C MET A 912 44.26 13.64 -25.85
N ALA A 913 44.53 14.48 -26.85
CA ALA A 913 43.78 14.49 -28.12
C ALA A 913 44.52 13.84 -29.31
N ASN A 914 45.64 13.16 -29.07
CA ASN A 914 46.36 12.41 -30.10
C ASN A 914 46.67 11.02 -29.58
N ASP A 915 45.76 10.08 -29.76
CA ASP A 915 46.10 8.67 -29.95
C ASP A 915 44.95 7.98 -30.71
N ASP A 916 45.23 7.70 -31.97
CA ASP A 916 44.41 6.87 -32.87
C ASP A 916 44.36 5.43 -32.34
N ILE A 917 43.16 4.97 -31.96
CA ILE A 917 42.87 3.53 -31.85
C ILE A 917 41.77 3.19 -32.87
N PRO A 918 42.10 2.56 -34.01
CA PRO A 918 41.09 2.11 -34.96
C PRO A 918 40.53 0.75 -34.51
N GLY A 919 39.23 0.68 -34.20
CA GLY A 919 38.56 -0.63 -34.07
C GLY A 919 37.40 -0.78 -33.08
N GLN A 920 36.83 0.28 -32.50
CA GLN A 920 35.57 0.18 -31.75
C GLN A 920 34.53 1.14 -32.32
N GLU A 921 33.40 0.60 -32.76
CA GLU A 921 32.19 1.41 -32.98
C GLU A 921 31.77 2.05 -31.66
N PRO A 922 31.50 3.35 -31.60
CA PRO A 922 31.09 4.01 -30.36
C PRO A 922 29.65 3.58 -30.01
N GLU A 923 29.45 3.15 -28.77
CA GLU A 923 28.12 2.87 -28.22
C GLU A 923 27.22 4.11 -28.34
N ILE A 924 26.02 3.87 -28.87
CA ILE A 924 24.99 4.87 -29.14
C ILE A 924 24.42 5.35 -27.79
N CYS A 925 24.70 6.60 -27.39
CA CYS A 925 24.03 7.24 -26.26
C CYS A 925 22.61 7.68 -26.66
N ASN A 926 21.61 6.85 -26.34
CA ASN A 926 20.22 7.01 -26.78
C ASN A 926 19.35 7.99 -25.97
N LEU A 927 19.80 8.47 -24.81
CA LEU A 927 18.97 9.29 -23.92
C LEU A 927 19.82 10.21 -23.05
N ILE A 928 19.56 11.52 -23.10
CA ILE A 928 20.06 12.48 -22.12
C ILE A 928 18.87 12.94 -21.30
N ARG A 929 18.87 12.59 -20.00
CA ARG A 929 17.82 12.92 -19.04
C ARG A 929 18.35 13.97 -18.07
N LEU A 930 17.69 15.13 -18.02
CA LEU A 930 17.98 16.20 -17.06
C LEU A 930 16.91 16.14 -15.98
N ASP A 931 17.20 15.37 -14.92
CA ASP A 931 16.41 15.37 -13.69
C ASP A 931 17.06 16.31 -12.66
N ARG A 932 16.29 16.65 -11.64
CA ARG A 932 16.47 17.68 -10.60
C ARG A 932 17.83 17.77 -9.86
N PHE A 933 18.80 16.91 -10.15
CA PHE A 933 20.14 16.99 -9.59
C PHE A 933 21.12 16.46 -10.62
N MET A 934 22.06 17.29 -11.10
CA MET A 934 23.41 16.89 -11.54
C MET A 934 24.20 18.08 -12.10
N THR A 935 25.41 18.27 -11.54
CA THR A 935 26.60 18.99 -12.05
C THR A 935 26.63 20.54 -12.02
N PRO A 936 27.81 21.15 -11.71
CA PRO A 936 28.00 22.59 -11.82
C PRO A 936 27.90 23.04 -13.29
N PHE A 937 27.13 24.11 -13.48
CA PHE A 937 26.66 24.70 -14.75
C PHE A 937 27.67 24.75 -15.93
N PRO A 938 28.99 24.98 -15.75
CA PRO A 938 29.94 25.07 -16.87
C PRO A 938 30.28 23.74 -17.55
N THR A 939 30.27 22.61 -16.82
CA THR A 939 30.77 21.31 -17.32
C THR A 939 29.69 20.58 -18.12
N THR A 940 28.45 20.66 -17.67
CA THR A 940 27.24 20.18 -18.36
C THR A 940 27.06 20.88 -19.70
N PHE A 941 27.33 22.19 -19.74
CA PHE A 941 27.26 23.02 -20.94
C PHE A 941 28.28 22.59 -22.01
N ARG A 942 29.51 22.26 -21.63
CA ARG A 942 30.56 21.77 -22.55
C ARG A 942 30.19 20.41 -23.15
N ASN A 943 29.62 19.52 -22.36
CA ASN A 943 29.26 18.16 -22.80
C ASN A 943 28.02 18.14 -23.70
N ILE A 944 27.02 18.98 -23.41
CA ILE A 944 25.83 19.13 -24.28
C ILE A 944 26.21 19.78 -25.62
N ALA A 945 27.09 20.78 -25.63
CA ALA A 945 27.56 21.41 -26.86
C ALA A 945 28.43 20.48 -27.73
N LEU A 946 29.22 19.59 -27.13
CA LEU A 946 30.00 18.57 -27.83
C LEU A 946 29.12 17.42 -28.36
N ALA A 947 28.13 16.97 -27.58
CA ALA A 947 27.18 15.93 -28.00
C ALA A 947 26.22 16.41 -29.10
N ALA A 948 25.76 17.67 -29.03
CA ALA A 948 24.92 18.25 -30.07
C ALA A 948 25.68 18.44 -31.40
N ARG A 949 26.93 18.91 -31.37
CA ARG A 949 27.77 19.09 -32.58
C ARG A 949 28.08 17.81 -33.35
N SER A 950 27.90 16.64 -32.73
CA SER A 950 28.20 15.34 -33.36
C SER A 950 26.97 14.65 -33.98
N GLY A 951 25.75 15.16 -33.78
CA GLY A 951 24.54 14.64 -34.44
C GLY A 951 23.94 13.36 -33.84
N PHE A 952 24.31 12.96 -32.62
CA PHE A 952 23.97 11.64 -32.04
C PHE A 952 22.88 11.64 -30.94
N VAL A 953 22.20 12.76 -30.66
CA VAL A 953 21.17 12.81 -29.60
C VAL A 953 19.78 12.52 -30.18
N GLN A 954 19.19 11.37 -29.85
CA GLN A 954 17.85 10.96 -30.34
C GLN A 954 16.68 11.38 -29.42
N LYS A 955 16.92 11.58 -28.11
CA LYS A 955 15.88 11.94 -27.11
C LYS A 955 16.44 12.87 -26.02
N LEU A 956 15.73 13.97 -25.76
CA LEU A 956 16.02 14.95 -24.70
C LEU A 956 14.78 15.10 -23.81
N CYS A 957 14.94 14.88 -22.50
CA CYS A 957 13.87 14.96 -21.50
C CYS A 957 14.23 15.99 -20.42
N ILE A 958 13.34 16.95 -20.16
CA ILE A 958 13.51 18.01 -19.15
C ILE A 958 12.31 17.96 -18.19
N GLN A 959 12.54 17.60 -16.92
CA GLN A 959 11.50 17.62 -15.87
C GLN A 959 11.68 18.85 -14.94
N ASP A 960 10.60 19.40 -14.38
CA ASP A 960 10.57 20.53 -13.42
C ASP A 960 11.01 21.93 -13.92
N GLY A 961 10.61 22.33 -15.13
CA GLY A 961 11.00 23.61 -15.74
C GLY A 961 10.57 24.91 -15.03
N HIS A 962 9.74 24.85 -13.98
CA HIS A 962 9.19 26.01 -13.26
C HIS A 962 10.14 26.67 -12.26
N MET A 963 11.33 26.10 -12.05
CA MET A 963 12.32 26.55 -11.07
C MET A 963 13.53 27.28 -11.67
N PHE A 964 13.59 27.45 -12.99
CA PHE A 964 14.69 28.12 -13.68
C PHE A 964 14.30 29.54 -14.10
N GLN A 965 15.23 30.50 -14.04
CA GLN A 965 14.98 31.82 -14.64
C GLN A 965 14.91 31.66 -16.17
N SER A 966 13.88 32.24 -16.79
CA SER A 966 13.59 32.12 -18.22
C SER A 966 14.83 32.35 -19.08
N GLU A 967 15.65 33.34 -18.77
CA GLU A 967 16.85 33.71 -19.54
C GLU A 967 17.91 32.59 -19.66
N GLU A 968 18.01 31.66 -18.70
CA GLU A 968 19.01 30.59 -18.69
C GLU A 968 18.59 29.38 -19.53
N ILE A 969 17.32 28.96 -19.42
CA ILE A 969 16.72 27.96 -20.32
C ILE A 969 16.81 28.45 -21.78
N LEU A 970 16.67 29.75 -22.00
CA LEU A 970 16.72 30.37 -23.32
C LEU A 970 18.13 30.40 -23.93
N LYS A 971 19.19 30.57 -23.11
CA LYS A 971 20.59 30.42 -23.56
C LYS A 971 20.90 28.97 -23.99
N ILE A 972 20.23 27.99 -23.37
CA ILE A 972 20.33 26.56 -23.69
C ILE A 972 19.58 26.24 -24.99
N LEU A 973 18.33 26.68 -25.13
CA LEU A 973 17.50 26.41 -26.31
C LEU A 973 18.03 27.10 -27.57
N ARG A 974 18.49 28.37 -27.50
CA ARG A 974 19.05 29.08 -28.67
C ARG A 974 20.29 28.41 -29.26
N LYS A 975 21.11 27.75 -28.43
CA LYS A 975 22.31 27.01 -28.90
C LYS A 975 21.99 25.59 -29.36
N ALA A 976 20.95 24.95 -28.81
CA ALA A 976 20.51 23.60 -29.21
C ALA A 976 19.67 23.59 -30.50
N ILE A 977 18.83 24.62 -30.71
CA ILE A 977 17.89 24.75 -31.85
C ILE A 977 18.62 24.92 -33.19
N HIS A 978 19.85 25.42 -33.21
CA HIS A 978 20.62 25.56 -34.44
C HIS A 978 21.25 24.25 -34.96
N VAL A 979 21.16 23.15 -34.22
CA VAL A 979 21.97 21.93 -34.47
C VAL A 979 21.16 20.63 -34.64
N MET A 980 19.86 20.57 -34.36
CA MET A 980 19.17 19.26 -34.20
C MET A 980 17.89 19.12 -35.06
N GLN A 981 17.84 18.07 -35.90
CA GLN A 981 16.71 17.78 -36.81
C GLN A 981 15.80 16.59 -36.41
N ARG A 982 16.05 15.85 -35.32
CA ARG A 982 15.20 14.69 -34.93
C ARG A 982 15.16 14.42 -33.42
N ILE A 983 14.16 14.94 -32.70
CA ILE A 983 13.89 14.59 -31.28
C ILE A 983 12.37 14.59 -30.97
N GLN A 984 11.92 13.64 -30.13
CA GLN A 984 10.65 13.66 -29.38
C GLN A 984 10.88 14.29 -27.99
N CYS A 985 10.13 15.33 -27.62
CA CYS A 985 10.27 16.05 -26.35
C CYS A 985 9.19 15.63 -25.34
N TRP A 986 9.58 15.36 -24.09
CA TRP A 986 8.68 15.14 -22.94
C TRP A 986 9.10 16.09 -21.81
N GLY A 987 8.16 16.93 -21.35
CA GLY A 987 8.35 17.88 -20.24
C GLY A 987 7.55 19.19 -20.41
N SER A 988 6.86 19.64 -19.35
CA SER A 988 6.08 20.88 -19.33
C SER A 988 6.97 22.12 -19.19
N LEU A 989 7.00 22.98 -20.22
CA LEU A 989 7.67 24.30 -20.19
C LEU A 989 6.73 25.38 -19.62
N PRO A 990 7.10 26.09 -18.54
CA PRO A 990 6.35 27.24 -18.06
C PRO A 990 6.95 28.54 -18.65
N VAL A 991 6.10 29.28 -19.36
CA VAL A 991 6.29 30.67 -19.87
C VAL A 991 7.04 30.78 -21.20
N LEU A 992 6.32 31.16 -22.27
CA LEU A 992 6.82 31.29 -23.66
C LEU A 992 6.46 32.62 -24.34
N TYR A 993 5.76 33.54 -23.66
CA TYR A 993 5.16 34.72 -24.29
C TYR A 993 6.17 35.66 -24.98
N ASP A 994 7.29 35.98 -24.32
CA ASP A 994 8.29 36.92 -24.85
C ASP A 994 9.06 36.42 -26.09
N HIS A 995 9.04 35.10 -26.37
CA HIS A 995 9.76 34.50 -27.51
C HIS A 995 8.87 33.95 -28.62
N VAL A 996 7.57 33.79 -28.37
CA VAL A 996 6.57 33.56 -29.43
C VAL A 996 6.62 34.65 -30.51
N MET A 997 6.99 35.87 -30.12
CA MET A 997 7.08 37.01 -31.02
C MET A 997 8.46 37.17 -31.69
N ASP A 998 9.43 36.29 -31.38
CA ASP A 998 10.78 36.31 -31.97
C ASP A 998 10.73 35.74 -33.41
N PRO A 999 11.03 36.49 -34.49
CA PRO A 999 10.74 36.12 -35.88
C PRO A 999 11.39 34.81 -36.39
N VAL A 1000 12.22 34.14 -35.59
CA VAL A 1000 12.87 32.88 -35.93
C VAL A 1000 11.86 31.71 -35.90
N PRO A 1001 11.65 30.96 -37.00
CA PRO A 1001 10.72 29.82 -37.06
C PRO A 1001 11.18 28.66 -36.15
N TRP A 1002 10.23 27.85 -35.68
CA TRP A 1002 10.53 26.63 -34.92
C TRP A 1002 11.12 25.57 -35.86
N THR A 1003 12.35 25.09 -35.60
CA THR A 1003 13.09 24.20 -36.52
C THR A 1003 12.82 22.70 -36.29
N CYS A 1004 11.96 22.35 -35.33
CA CYS A 1004 11.72 20.97 -34.88
C CYS A 1004 10.61 20.24 -35.69
N THR A 1005 10.70 20.18 -37.02
CA THR A 1005 9.62 19.67 -37.88
C THR A 1005 9.25 18.19 -37.67
N ASN A 1006 10.15 17.39 -37.06
CA ASN A 1006 9.94 15.96 -36.76
C ASN A 1006 9.41 15.70 -35.34
N LEU A 1007 8.95 16.73 -34.62
CA LEU A 1007 8.46 16.59 -33.25
C LEU A 1007 7.10 15.87 -33.23
N VAL A 1008 7.03 14.70 -32.59
CA VAL A 1008 5.80 13.87 -32.54
C VAL A 1008 4.91 14.18 -31.34
N GLN A 1009 5.48 14.67 -30.25
CA GLN A 1009 4.73 15.04 -29.04
C GLN A 1009 5.27 16.35 -28.48
N LEU A 1010 4.37 17.24 -28.10
CA LEU A 1010 4.66 18.53 -27.48
C LEU A 1010 3.76 18.71 -26.26
N ASP A 1011 4.38 18.90 -25.10
CA ASP A 1011 3.70 19.25 -23.86
C ASP A 1011 4.20 20.63 -23.42
N VAL A 1012 3.34 21.64 -23.47
CA VAL A 1012 3.76 23.04 -23.29
C VAL A 1012 2.68 23.85 -22.62
N GLN A 1013 3.06 24.67 -21.63
CA GLN A 1013 2.14 25.61 -21.01
C GLN A 1013 2.34 27.02 -21.58
N ILE A 1014 1.38 27.50 -22.37
CA ILE A 1014 1.46 28.80 -23.02
C ILE A 1014 0.73 29.85 -22.18
N ARG A 1015 1.48 30.55 -21.33
CA ARG A 1015 1.00 31.63 -20.43
C ARG A 1015 1.16 33.03 -21.02
N SER A 1016 0.55 34.01 -20.35
CA SER A 1016 0.62 35.45 -20.63
C SER A 1016 0.08 35.87 -22.00
N VAL A 1017 -0.74 35.03 -22.64
CA VAL A 1017 -1.44 35.41 -23.86
C VAL A 1017 -2.76 36.08 -23.47
N PHE A 1018 -2.92 37.35 -23.85
CA PHE A 1018 -4.10 38.12 -23.48
C PHE A 1018 -5.39 37.56 -24.14
N ARG A 1019 -6.44 37.44 -23.33
CA ARG A 1019 -7.77 36.91 -23.69
C ARG A 1019 -8.82 38.02 -23.45
N PRO A 1020 -9.27 38.75 -24.48
CA PRO A 1020 -10.13 39.92 -24.33
C PRO A 1020 -11.53 39.60 -23.80
N ASP A 1021 -11.93 38.32 -23.86
CA ASP A 1021 -13.19 37.81 -23.33
C ASP A 1021 -13.14 37.50 -21.82
N ILE A 1022 -11.95 37.40 -21.22
CA ILE A 1022 -11.77 37.15 -19.80
C ILE A 1022 -11.52 38.48 -19.07
N ARG A 1023 -12.56 38.99 -18.39
CA ARG A 1023 -12.49 40.26 -17.63
C ARG A 1023 -12.08 40.09 -16.16
N THR A 1024 -12.14 38.88 -15.64
CA THR A 1024 -11.87 38.55 -14.24
C THR A 1024 -10.97 37.32 -14.14
N ASN A 1025 -10.09 37.28 -13.15
CA ASN A 1025 -9.27 36.11 -12.87
C ASN A 1025 -10.13 34.95 -12.34
N TYR A 1026 -9.53 33.79 -12.12
CA TYR A 1026 -10.21 32.61 -11.58
C TYR A 1026 -10.84 32.83 -10.19
N ARG A 1027 -10.46 33.89 -9.45
CA ARG A 1027 -11.05 34.27 -8.15
C ARG A 1027 -12.25 35.22 -8.29
N GLY A 1028 -12.63 35.58 -9.52
CA GLY A 1028 -13.67 36.56 -9.81
C GLY A 1028 -13.24 38.02 -9.57
N GLU A 1029 -11.95 38.25 -9.31
CA GLU A 1029 -11.40 39.59 -9.17
C GLU A 1029 -11.13 40.14 -10.59
N PRO A 1030 -11.42 41.41 -10.89
CA PRO A 1030 -11.04 42.00 -12.17
C PRO A 1030 -9.54 41.82 -12.39
N LEU A 1031 -9.15 41.27 -13.55
CA LEU A 1031 -7.75 41.29 -13.97
C LEU A 1031 -7.38 42.77 -14.07
N GLN A 1032 -6.34 43.21 -13.32
CA GLN A 1032 -5.81 44.59 -13.19
C GLN A 1032 -6.40 45.63 -14.15
N GLU A 1033 -6.84 46.79 -13.63
CA GLU A 1033 -7.43 47.95 -14.35
C GLU A 1033 -6.90 48.16 -15.79
N TYR A 1034 -7.38 47.36 -16.74
CA TYR A 1034 -7.30 47.66 -18.15
C TYR A 1034 -8.45 48.60 -18.42
N ASP A 1035 -8.11 49.88 -18.55
CA ASP A 1035 -9.05 50.97 -18.83
C ASP A 1035 -9.97 50.55 -19.98
N GLU A 1036 -11.28 50.81 -19.89
CA GLU A 1036 -12.23 50.40 -20.96
C GLU A 1036 -11.85 51.00 -22.32
N ALA A 1037 -11.06 52.09 -22.32
CA ALA A 1037 -10.42 52.69 -23.48
C ALA A 1037 -9.39 51.80 -24.21
N MET A 1038 -8.89 50.72 -23.57
CA MET A 1038 -7.87 49.82 -24.12
C MET A 1038 -8.44 48.73 -25.06
N TYR A 1039 -9.76 48.57 -25.12
CA TYR A 1039 -10.45 47.68 -26.07
C TYR A 1039 -10.64 48.33 -27.46
N HIS A 1040 -9.68 49.14 -27.90
CA HIS A 1040 -9.65 49.65 -29.28
C HIS A 1040 -9.47 48.46 -30.24
N GLU A 1041 -10.12 48.48 -31.41
CA GLU A 1041 -9.99 47.41 -32.42
C GLU A 1041 -8.51 47.10 -32.75
N ASP A 1042 -7.65 48.12 -32.78
CA ASP A 1042 -6.21 47.94 -32.99
C ASP A 1042 -5.54 47.04 -31.95
N PHE A 1043 -5.99 47.08 -30.69
CA PHE A 1043 -5.46 46.22 -29.62
C PHE A 1043 -6.01 44.80 -29.76
N LEU A 1044 -7.31 44.64 -30.07
CA LEU A 1044 -7.88 43.32 -30.35
C LEU A 1044 -7.22 42.66 -31.55
N ASP A 1045 -6.87 43.42 -32.57
CA ASP A 1045 -6.13 42.95 -33.74
C ASP A 1045 -4.68 42.58 -33.39
N ALA A 1046 -4.01 43.35 -32.52
CA ALA A 1046 -2.68 42.97 -32.01
C ALA A 1046 -2.73 41.66 -31.21
N VAL A 1047 -3.77 41.46 -30.40
CA VAL A 1047 -4.00 40.22 -29.65
C VAL A 1047 -4.29 39.06 -30.61
N ARG A 1048 -5.21 39.22 -31.57
CA ARG A 1048 -5.47 38.21 -32.60
C ARG A 1048 -4.20 37.85 -33.38
N LEU A 1049 -3.37 38.83 -33.71
CA LEU A 1049 -2.09 38.62 -34.39
C LEU A 1049 -1.11 37.80 -33.52
N ALA A 1050 -1.08 38.04 -32.21
CA ALA A 1050 -0.27 37.28 -31.25
C ALA A 1050 -0.71 35.80 -31.21
N HIS A 1051 -2.01 35.53 -31.02
CA HIS A 1051 -2.54 34.16 -31.04
C HIS A 1051 -2.24 33.46 -32.37
N ARG A 1052 -2.53 34.11 -33.51
CA ARG A 1052 -2.26 33.56 -34.85
C ARG A 1052 -0.77 33.31 -35.10
N SER A 1053 0.12 34.12 -34.54
CA SER A 1053 1.57 33.90 -34.62
C SER A 1053 1.99 32.60 -33.91
N ILE A 1054 1.42 32.34 -32.73
CA ILE A 1054 1.64 31.08 -31.99
C ILE A 1054 1.13 29.89 -32.79
N TYR A 1055 -0.09 29.97 -33.32
CA TYR A 1055 -0.68 28.90 -34.11
C TYR A 1055 0.12 28.61 -35.38
N LYS A 1056 0.64 29.61 -36.09
CA LYS A 1056 1.52 29.38 -37.26
C LYS A 1056 2.79 28.60 -36.90
N ARG A 1057 3.33 28.82 -35.70
CA ARG A 1057 4.52 28.09 -35.24
C ARG A 1057 4.19 26.65 -34.87
N LEU A 1058 3.10 26.44 -34.13
CA LEU A 1058 2.61 25.11 -33.82
C LEU A 1058 2.31 24.33 -35.12
N ALA A 1059 1.70 24.98 -36.13
CA ALA A 1059 1.41 24.39 -37.43
C ALA A 1059 2.67 23.96 -38.20
N SER A 1060 3.82 24.59 -37.96
CA SER A 1060 5.09 24.19 -38.61
C SER A 1060 5.66 22.86 -38.10
N LEU A 1061 5.08 22.29 -37.04
CA LEU A 1061 5.45 20.98 -36.49
C LEU A 1061 4.65 19.87 -37.18
N GLU A 1062 4.85 19.68 -38.49
CA GLU A 1062 4.02 18.80 -39.34
C GLU A 1062 3.90 17.34 -38.85
N SER A 1063 4.91 16.84 -38.10
CA SER A 1063 4.91 15.47 -37.55
C SER A 1063 4.20 15.32 -36.21
N LEU A 1064 3.57 16.38 -35.68
CA LEU A 1064 2.99 16.40 -34.34
C LEU A 1064 1.74 15.52 -34.25
N GLN A 1065 1.77 14.56 -33.32
CA GLN A 1065 0.68 13.61 -33.05
C GLN A 1065 0.00 13.89 -31.71
N ILE A 1066 0.73 14.39 -30.71
CA ILE A 1066 0.18 14.65 -29.36
C ILE A 1066 0.56 16.07 -28.94
N LEU A 1067 -0.44 16.86 -28.54
CA LEU A 1067 -0.27 18.25 -28.12
C LEU A 1067 -1.00 18.46 -26.79
N THR A 1068 -0.25 18.74 -25.73
CA THR A 1068 -0.78 19.15 -24.44
C THR A 1068 -0.48 20.63 -24.24
N LEU A 1069 -1.52 21.44 -24.02
CA LEU A 1069 -1.39 22.89 -23.85
C LEU A 1069 -1.57 23.37 -22.39
N GLY A 1070 -2.01 22.48 -21.50
CA GLY A 1070 -2.40 22.75 -20.11
C GLY A 1070 -1.58 22.00 -19.05
N LEU A 1071 -1.86 22.24 -17.76
CA LEU A 1071 -1.18 21.55 -16.66
C LEU A 1071 -1.64 20.09 -16.58
N LYS A 1072 -0.74 19.15 -16.34
CA LYS A 1072 -1.07 17.74 -16.07
C LYS A 1072 -0.69 17.44 -14.63
N THR A 1073 -1.64 17.47 -13.70
CA THR A 1073 -1.41 17.15 -12.28
C THR A 1073 -2.09 15.85 -11.88
N GLU A 1074 -1.46 15.07 -11.01
CA GLU A 1074 -2.06 13.84 -10.44
C GLU A 1074 -2.93 14.10 -9.19
N GLN A 1075 -3.05 15.37 -8.77
CA GLN A 1075 -3.78 15.77 -7.56
C GLN A 1075 -4.83 16.84 -7.86
N ASP A 1076 -6.05 16.40 -8.14
CA ASP A 1076 -7.19 17.28 -8.38
C ASP A 1076 -7.94 17.55 -7.07
N LYS A 1077 -7.67 18.69 -6.44
CA LYS A 1077 -8.49 19.22 -5.34
C LYS A 1077 -9.05 20.59 -5.74
N LEU A 1078 -10.34 20.63 -6.06
CA LEU A 1078 -11.08 21.89 -6.24
C LEU A 1078 -11.13 22.64 -4.90
N GLU A 1079 -10.81 23.93 -4.91
CA GLU A 1079 -10.99 24.79 -3.74
C GLU A 1079 -12.41 25.37 -3.71
N SER A 1080 -12.95 25.66 -2.52
CA SER A 1080 -14.27 26.27 -2.39
C SER A 1080 -14.21 27.54 -1.55
N LYS A 1081 -14.88 28.62 -1.99
CA LYS A 1081 -14.98 29.89 -1.28
C LYS A 1081 -16.44 30.37 -1.24
N LYS A 1082 -16.90 30.92 -0.12
CA LYS A 1082 -18.23 31.54 -0.02
C LYS A 1082 -18.18 32.97 -0.59
N VAL A 1083 -19.01 33.25 -1.60
CA VAL A 1083 -19.23 34.59 -2.17
C VAL A 1083 -20.73 34.88 -2.06
N ASP A 1084 -21.12 35.97 -1.39
CA ASP A 1084 -22.52 36.33 -1.12
C ASP A 1084 -23.36 35.20 -0.49
N GLY A 1085 -22.76 34.46 0.46
CA GLY A 1085 -23.40 33.33 1.14
C GLY A 1085 -23.47 32.04 0.32
N ARG A 1086 -23.03 32.04 -0.94
CA ARG A 1086 -23.03 30.88 -1.85
C ARG A 1086 -21.64 30.27 -1.96
N LYS A 1087 -21.54 28.95 -1.88
CA LYS A 1087 -20.26 28.23 -1.99
C LYS A 1087 -19.91 28.09 -3.48
N VAL A 1088 -18.88 28.81 -3.93
CA VAL A 1088 -18.37 28.77 -5.30
C VAL A 1088 -17.10 27.93 -5.31
N TYR A 1089 -17.03 26.96 -6.22
CA TYR A 1089 -15.86 26.11 -6.42
C TYR A 1089 -14.97 26.70 -7.50
N PHE A 1090 -13.68 26.71 -7.26
CA PHE A 1090 -12.67 27.23 -8.17
C PHE A 1090 -11.59 26.17 -8.35
N ASP A 1091 -11.18 25.98 -9.60
CA ASP A 1091 -9.99 25.21 -9.91
C ASP A 1091 -8.77 26.13 -9.76
N PRO A 1092 -7.94 25.98 -8.71
CA PRO A 1092 -6.77 26.83 -8.51
C PRO A 1092 -5.71 26.65 -9.61
N LEU A 1093 -5.83 25.62 -10.43
CA LEU A 1093 -4.92 25.31 -11.54
C LEU A 1093 -5.43 25.84 -12.90
N LEU A 1094 -6.66 26.40 -12.96
CA LEU A 1094 -7.24 26.92 -14.20
C LEU A 1094 -6.43 28.11 -14.73
N GLN A 1095 -5.82 27.92 -15.90
CA GLN A 1095 -5.05 28.91 -16.59
C GLN A 1095 -5.94 29.81 -17.45
N THR A 1096 -6.11 31.06 -17.03
CA THR A 1096 -6.92 32.07 -17.73
C THR A 1096 -6.13 32.93 -18.72
N ASP A 1097 -4.80 32.98 -18.62
CA ASP A 1097 -3.90 33.75 -19.48
C ASP A 1097 -3.29 32.88 -20.59
N CYS A 1098 -4.15 32.17 -21.33
CA CYS A 1098 -3.76 31.11 -22.26
C CYS A 1098 -4.21 31.35 -23.71
N LEU A 1099 -3.83 30.42 -24.60
CA LEU A 1099 -4.28 30.42 -25.99
C LEU A 1099 -5.80 30.30 -26.12
N ASP A 1100 -6.37 31.07 -27.03
CA ASP A 1100 -7.77 30.98 -27.38
C ASP A 1100 -7.97 29.93 -28.46
N LEU A 1101 -8.49 28.77 -28.07
CA LEU A 1101 -8.72 27.63 -28.97
C LEU A 1101 -10.02 27.78 -29.77
N SER A 1102 -10.21 28.94 -30.41
CA SER A 1102 -11.31 29.23 -31.33
C SER A 1102 -10.81 29.50 -32.75
N LEU A 1103 -11.70 29.29 -33.73
CA LEU A 1103 -11.38 29.55 -35.14
C LEU A 1103 -11.12 31.03 -35.42
N GLU A 1104 -11.70 31.95 -34.64
CA GLU A 1104 -11.46 33.40 -34.77
C GLU A 1104 -10.00 33.76 -34.46
N TYR A 1105 -9.39 33.11 -33.46
CA TYR A 1105 -8.07 33.47 -32.94
C TYR A 1105 -6.91 32.66 -33.54
N GLY A 1106 -7.19 31.76 -34.48
CA GLY A 1106 -6.14 31.09 -35.25
C GLY A 1106 -6.10 29.59 -35.15
N LEU A 1107 -7.06 28.93 -34.48
CA LEU A 1107 -7.11 27.46 -34.45
C LEU A 1107 -7.14 26.87 -35.89
N ASP A 1108 -7.75 27.60 -36.84
CA ASP A 1108 -7.79 27.26 -38.26
C ASP A 1108 -6.41 27.06 -38.90
N LEU A 1109 -5.37 27.70 -38.35
CA LEU A 1109 -4.00 27.62 -38.85
C LEU A 1109 -3.33 26.27 -38.55
N LEU A 1110 -3.87 25.47 -37.63
CA LEU A 1110 -3.36 24.14 -37.33
C LEU A 1110 -3.87 23.06 -38.29
N ALA A 1111 -4.56 23.42 -39.38
CA ALA A 1111 -5.14 22.48 -40.35
C ALA A 1111 -4.13 21.46 -40.91
N ASP A 1112 -2.85 21.86 -41.00
CA ASP A 1112 -1.79 21.05 -41.61
C ASP A 1112 -1.21 19.98 -40.67
N LEU A 1113 -1.60 19.95 -39.39
CA LEU A 1113 -1.23 18.88 -38.45
C LEU A 1113 -2.03 17.60 -38.71
N ARG A 1114 -1.81 16.97 -39.86
CA ARG A 1114 -2.62 15.83 -40.35
C ARG A 1114 -2.46 14.56 -39.53
N ASP A 1115 -1.33 14.42 -38.85
CA ASP A 1115 -1.02 13.25 -38.01
C ASP A 1115 -1.47 13.43 -36.55
N MET A 1116 -2.16 14.52 -36.24
CA MET A 1116 -2.65 14.82 -34.91
C MET A 1116 -3.62 13.74 -34.40
N ARG A 1117 -3.30 13.13 -33.25
CA ARG A 1117 -4.04 12.03 -32.60
C ARG A 1117 -4.67 12.43 -31.27
N GLU A 1118 -3.99 13.25 -30.48
CA GLU A 1118 -4.45 13.62 -29.15
C GLU A 1118 -4.21 15.11 -28.83
N LEU A 1119 -5.27 15.85 -28.55
CA LEU A 1119 -5.21 17.22 -28.05
C LEU A 1119 -5.63 17.25 -26.58
N SER A 1120 -4.73 17.66 -25.69
CA SER A 1120 -4.99 17.75 -24.25
C SER A 1120 -4.95 19.20 -23.77
N VAL A 1121 -6.04 19.65 -23.16
CA VAL A 1121 -6.27 21.03 -22.74
C VAL A 1121 -6.72 21.13 -21.28
N HIS A 1122 -6.29 20.18 -20.43
CA HIS A 1122 -6.62 20.17 -19.00
C HIS A 1122 -6.22 21.49 -18.31
N HIS A 1123 -7.11 21.97 -17.44
CA HIS A 1123 -6.95 23.24 -16.71
C HIS A 1123 -6.64 24.46 -17.59
N LEU A 1124 -7.07 24.48 -18.86
CA LEU A 1124 -7.09 25.69 -19.70
C LEU A 1124 -8.50 26.26 -19.76
N ASP A 1125 -8.66 27.56 -19.50
CA ASP A 1125 -9.89 28.25 -19.89
C ASP A 1125 -9.90 28.35 -21.42
N HIS A 1126 -10.72 27.57 -22.14
CA HIS A 1126 -10.73 27.57 -23.61
C HIS A 1126 -12.13 27.67 -24.21
N ARG A 1127 -12.23 28.15 -25.46
CA ARG A 1127 -13.49 28.35 -26.19
C ARG A 1127 -13.76 27.31 -27.29
N ILE A 1128 -13.28 26.08 -27.11
CA ILE A 1128 -13.60 24.97 -28.02
C ILE A 1128 -15.12 24.69 -27.95
N GLY A 1129 -15.86 25.17 -28.95
CA GLY A 1129 -17.28 24.91 -29.11
C GLY A 1129 -17.55 23.85 -30.18
N VAL A 1130 -18.85 23.64 -30.47
CA VAL A 1130 -19.28 22.68 -31.51
C VAL A 1130 -18.74 23.04 -32.90
N LYS A 1131 -18.51 24.34 -33.19
CA LYS A 1131 -17.94 24.77 -34.48
C LYS A 1131 -16.48 24.35 -34.60
N GLU A 1132 -15.70 24.56 -33.55
CA GLU A 1132 -14.28 24.19 -33.45
C GLU A 1132 -14.12 22.66 -33.52
N LEU A 1133 -14.93 21.89 -32.77
CA LEU A 1133 -14.90 20.43 -32.81
C LEU A 1133 -15.20 19.86 -34.20
N LYS A 1134 -16.24 20.38 -34.88
CA LYS A 1134 -16.54 19.98 -36.26
C LYS A 1134 -15.44 20.36 -37.25
N TRP A 1135 -14.71 21.44 -36.96
CA TRP A 1135 -13.55 21.81 -37.76
C TRP A 1135 -12.38 20.84 -37.49
N MET A 1136 -12.10 20.49 -36.23
CA MET A 1136 -11.05 19.53 -35.86
C MET A 1136 -11.32 18.16 -36.50
N GLU A 1137 -12.55 17.65 -36.41
CA GLU A 1137 -12.99 16.38 -37.01
C GLU A 1137 -12.73 16.33 -38.53
N ARG A 1138 -12.92 17.45 -39.23
CA ARG A 1138 -12.72 17.53 -40.69
C ARG A 1138 -11.25 17.65 -41.10
N ASN A 1139 -10.41 18.28 -40.29
CA ASN A 1139 -9.04 18.63 -40.68
C ASN A 1139 -7.99 17.70 -40.05
N TRP A 1140 -8.26 17.11 -38.89
CA TRP A 1140 -7.39 16.15 -38.20
C TRP A 1140 -7.98 14.74 -38.26
N LEU A 1141 -7.85 14.10 -39.42
CA LEU A 1141 -8.47 12.79 -39.71
C LEU A 1141 -8.00 11.66 -38.76
N ASN A 1142 -6.85 11.86 -38.12
CA ASN A 1142 -6.27 10.91 -37.17
C ASN A 1142 -6.60 11.23 -35.70
N LEU A 1143 -7.36 12.29 -35.42
CA LEU A 1143 -7.66 12.72 -34.06
C LEU A 1143 -8.55 11.67 -33.38
N GLU A 1144 -8.00 11.02 -32.36
CA GLU A 1144 -8.67 9.97 -31.59
C GLU A 1144 -9.28 10.54 -30.31
N TYR A 1145 -8.61 11.52 -29.70
CA TYR A 1145 -8.96 12.00 -28.37
C TYR A 1145 -8.76 13.51 -28.19
N VAL A 1146 -9.74 14.18 -27.58
CA VAL A 1146 -9.61 15.55 -27.06
C VAL A 1146 -9.89 15.51 -25.55
N ALA A 1147 -8.87 15.79 -24.76
CA ALA A 1147 -8.88 15.74 -23.29
C ALA A 1147 -8.99 17.15 -22.70
N GLY A 1148 -9.78 17.34 -21.65
CA GLY A 1148 -10.00 18.64 -21.01
C GLY A 1148 -11.39 19.23 -21.26
N VAL A 1149 -11.79 20.15 -20.40
CA VAL A 1149 -13.19 20.52 -20.13
C VAL A 1149 -13.88 21.26 -21.28
N ILE A 1150 -14.73 20.58 -22.04
CA ILE A 1150 -15.60 21.27 -23.03
C ILE A 1150 -16.82 21.87 -22.31
N ARG A 1151 -16.92 23.21 -22.27
CA ARG A 1151 -18.09 23.91 -21.71
C ARG A 1151 -19.31 23.75 -22.63
N ASN A 1152 -20.43 23.26 -22.10
CA ASN A 1152 -21.64 22.88 -22.85
C ASN A 1152 -22.61 24.03 -23.23
N ASP A 1153 -22.30 25.33 -23.05
CA ASP A 1153 -23.24 26.41 -23.40
C ASP A 1153 -22.59 27.62 -24.12
N PRO A 1154 -22.76 27.76 -25.46
CA PRO A 1154 -22.24 28.89 -26.23
C PRO A 1154 -23.09 30.17 -26.16
N LYS A 1155 -24.15 30.26 -25.33
CA LYS A 1155 -25.13 31.37 -25.38
C LYS A 1155 -25.13 32.36 -24.21
N LYS A 1156 -24.28 32.22 -23.17
CA LYS A 1156 -24.21 33.21 -22.07
C LYS A 1156 -23.04 34.18 -22.26
N PRO A 1157 -23.28 35.51 -22.30
CA PRO A 1157 -22.20 36.51 -22.37
C PRO A 1157 -21.42 36.60 -21.05
N PHE A 1158 -20.09 36.72 -21.17
CA PHE A 1158 -19.12 36.80 -20.08
C PHE A 1158 -19.24 38.12 -19.31
N GLY A 1159 -19.31 38.07 -17.97
CA GLY A 1159 -19.30 39.28 -17.12
C GLY A 1159 -19.77 39.16 -15.66
N ARG A 1160 -20.07 37.97 -15.12
CA ARG A 1160 -20.28 37.79 -13.68
C ARG A 1160 -19.51 36.57 -13.17
N PRO A 1161 -18.94 36.63 -11.94
CA PRO A 1161 -18.39 35.43 -11.31
C PRO A 1161 -19.49 34.37 -11.25
N PHE A 1162 -19.12 33.13 -11.53
CA PHE A 1162 -20.02 31.98 -11.56
C PHE A 1162 -20.74 31.84 -10.21
N ALA A 1163 -21.96 32.36 -10.11
CA ALA A 1163 -22.95 31.94 -9.12
C ALA A 1163 -23.87 30.94 -9.82
N VAL A 1164 -23.44 29.68 -9.88
CA VAL A 1164 -24.32 28.56 -10.25
C VAL A 1164 -24.90 28.03 -8.95
N GLU A 1165 -26.23 27.95 -8.86
CA GLU A 1165 -26.95 27.48 -7.67
C GLU A 1165 -26.80 25.97 -7.42
N ASP A 1166 -26.13 25.23 -8.30
CA ASP A 1166 -25.69 23.85 -8.07
C ASP A 1166 -24.77 23.38 -9.20
N PRO A 1167 -23.43 23.33 -9.03
CA PRO A 1167 -22.57 22.61 -9.95
C PRO A 1167 -22.26 21.23 -9.39
N ASN A 1168 -22.59 20.19 -10.15
CA ASN A 1168 -22.08 18.83 -9.97
C ASN A 1168 -20.55 18.84 -10.24
N PRO A 1169 -19.67 18.60 -9.25
CA PRO A 1169 -18.22 18.66 -9.47
C PRO A 1169 -17.70 17.54 -10.39
N ALA A 1170 -18.52 16.54 -10.72
CA ALA A 1170 -18.20 15.45 -11.66
C ALA A 1170 -18.47 15.77 -13.14
N GLU A 1171 -19.05 16.92 -13.48
CA GLU A 1171 -19.22 17.37 -14.88
C GLU A 1171 -18.00 18.12 -15.42
N CYS A 1172 -16.95 18.27 -14.62
CA CYS A 1172 -15.80 19.12 -14.93
C CYS A 1172 -14.66 18.42 -15.68
N ASP A 1173 -14.77 17.16 -16.09
CA ASP A 1173 -13.71 16.53 -16.91
C ASP A 1173 -14.25 15.42 -17.81
N VAL A 1174 -14.72 15.82 -19.00
CA VAL A 1174 -15.22 14.91 -20.03
C VAL A 1174 -14.29 14.98 -21.23
N GLY A 1175 -13.46 13.96 -21.41
CA GLY A 1175 -12.75 13.74 -22.66
C GLY A 1175 -13.72 13.18 -23.72
N PHE A 1176 -13.68 13.74 -24.93
CA PHE A 1176 -14.46 13.21 -26.05
C PHE A 1176 -13.60 12.24 -26.86
N ASN A 1177 -14.04 10.98 -26.91
CA ASN A 1177 -13.56 10.06 -27.93
C ASN A 1177 -14.37 10.30 -29.21
N LEU A 1178 -13.71 10.76 -30.26
CA LEU A 1178 -14.36 11.07 -31.54
C LEU A 1178 -14.55 9.83 -32.43
N ARG A 1179 -14.02 8.66 -32.03
CA ARG A 1179 -14.16 7.39 -32.75
C ARG A 1179 -15.25 6.47 -32.22
#